data_AF-S7N5A6-F1
#
_entry.id   AF-S7N5A6-F1
#
_cell.length_a   1.000
_cell.length_b   1.000
_cell.length_c   1.000
_cell.angle_alpha   90.00
_cell.angle_beta   90.00
_cell.angle_gamma   90.00
#
_symmetry.space_group_name_H-M   'P 1'
#
loop_
_entity.id
_entity.type
_entity.pdbx_description
1 polymer ?
#
loop_
_entity_poly.entity_id
_entity_poly.type
_entity_poly.pdbx_seq_one_letter_code
_entity_poly.pdbx_strand_id
1 'polypeptide(L)'
;MIVFGWAVFLASRSLGQGLLLTLEEHIAHLLGTEGAAAAMGNSCICRDDSGAEDSVDTQQQQAENNAVPTVDIRNQPRDPVRPPRRGRGPHEPRRKKQNVDGLVLDTLAVIRTLVDNDQEPPYSMITLHEMAETDEGWLDVVQSLIRVIPLEDPLGPAVITLLLDECPLPTKDALQKLTEILNLNGEVACQDSGHPAKHRNTSAVLGCLAEKLAGPASIGLLSPGILEYLLQCLKLQSHPTVMLFALIALEKFAQTILKEGRQLTYEKVDLSSIRAMLNSNDVSEYLKISPHGLEARCDASSFESVRCTFCVDAGVWYYEVTVITSGVMQIGWATRDSKFLNHEGYGIGDDEYSCAYDGCRQLIWYNARRDTVGFLLDLNEKQMIFFLNGNQLPPEKQVFSSTVSGFFAAASFMSYQQCEFNFGAKPFKYPPSTKFSTFNDYAFLRAEEKIILPRHRRLALLKQVSIRENCCSLCCDEVADTQLKPCGHSSSASDAEFDAVVGYLEDIIMDDEFQLLQRNFMDKYYQEFEDTEENKLIYTPIFNEYISLVEKYIEEQLLERIPGFNMAAFTTTLQHHKDEVAGDIFDMLLTFTDFLAFKEMFLDYRAEKEGRGLDLSSGLVVTSLCKSSSLPASQNNLRH
;
A
#
# COMPACT_ATOMS: atom_id res chain seq x y z
N MET A 1 4.72 21.97 -13.67
CA MET A 1 5.74 21.96 -14.75
C MET A 1 5.66 20.70 -15.60
N ILE A 2 5.82 19.50 -15.03
CA ILE A 2 5.90 18.24 -15.81
C ILE A 2 4.59 17.90 -16.54
N VAL A 3 3.43 17.97 -15.88
CA VAL A 3 2.10 17.83 -16.53
C VAL A 3 1.91 18.81 -17.70
N PHE A 4 2.41 20.04 -17.55
CA PHE A 4 2.41 21.05 -18.61
C PHE A 4 3.30 20.66 -19.79
N GLY A 5 4.38 19.90 -19.55
CA GLY A 5 5.21 19.28 -20.58
C GLY A 5 4.43 18.26 -21.41
N TRP A 6 3.76 17.29 -20.78
CA TRP A 6 2.94 16.28 -21.47
C TRP A 6 1.77 16.91 -22.26
N ALA A 7 1.07 17.86 -21.63
CA ALA A 7 -0.02 18.60 -22.27
C ALA A 7 0.44 19.41 -23.49
N VAL A 8 1.55 20.15 -23.37
CA VAL A 8 2.11 20.94 -24.48
C VAL A 8 2.72 20.04 -25.57
N PHE A 9 3.32 18.91 -25.20
CA PHE A 9 3.86 17.92 -26.15
C PHE A 9 2.76 17.43 -27.11
N LEU A 10 1.67 16.86 -26.58
CA LEU A 10 0.56 16.36 -27.39
C LEU A 10 -0.20 17.46 -28.13
N ALA A 11 -0.45 18.61 -27.47
CA ALA A 11 -1.10 19.76 -28.12
C ALA A 11 -0.25 20.31 -29.28
N SER A 12 1.08 20.34 -29.16
CA SER A 12 1.97 20.87 -30.20
C SER A 12 2.01 19.99 -31.45
N ARG A 13 1.95 18.65 -31.30
CA ARG A 13 1.84 17.71 -32.44
C ARG A 13 0.46 17.80 -33.10
N SER A 14 -0.62 17.83 -32.32
CA SER A 14 -2.00 17.98 -32.83
C SER A 14 -2.17 19.27 -33.64
N LEU A 15 -1.70 20.41 -33.11
CA LEU A 15 -1.71 21.69 -33.83
C LEU A 15 -0.86 21.66 -35.11
N GLY A 16 0.25 20.92 -35.13
CA GLY A 16 1.11 20.78 -36.30
C GLY A 16 0.44 20.07 -37.49
N GLN A 17 -0.36 19.03 -37.24
CA GLN A 17 -1.16 18.37 -38.28
C GLN A 17 -2.41 19.18 -38.63
N GLY A 18 -3.09 19.76 -37.63
CA GLY A 18 -4.27 20.61 -37.82
C GLY A 18 -3.99 21.84 -38.69
N LEU A 19 -2.82 22.47 -38.56
CA LEU A 19 -2.42 23.64 -39.37
C LEU A 19 -2.14 23.30 -40.84
N LEU A 20 -1.91 22.04 -41.20
CA LEU A 20 -1.79 21.61 -42.60
C LEU A 20 -3.18 21.42 -43.23
N LEU A 21 -4.06 20.68 -42.53
CA LEU A 21 -5.42 20.38 -42.99
C LEU A 21 -6.30 21.63 -43.07
N THR A 22 -6.28 22.46 -42.04
CA THR A 22 -7.10 23.69 -41.99
C THR A 22 -6.70 24.72 -43.07
N LEU A 23 -5.49 24.64 -43.63
CA LEU A 23 -5.07 25.51 -44.74
C LEU A 23 -5.73 25.13 -46.08
N GLU A 24 -6.01 23.84 -46.30
CA GLU A 24 -6.76 23.38 -47.47
C GLU A 24 -8.27 23.62 -47.29
N GLU A 25 -8.81 23.38 -46.09
CA GLU A 25 -10.25 23.58 -45.80
C GLU A 25 -10.68 25.06 -45.79
N HIS A 26 -9.84 25.99 -45.33
CA HIS A 26 -10.17 27.43 -45.35
C HIS A 26 -10.30 28.03 -46.75
N ILE A 27 -9.75 27.38 -47.78
CA ILE A 27 -9.97 27.77 -49.19
C ILE A 27 -11.36 27.34 -49.67
N ALA A 28 -11.90 26.22 -49.15
CA ALA A 28 -13.22 25.73 -49.49
C ALA A 28 -14.34 26.46 -48.72
N HIS A 29 -14.16 26.76 -47.43
CA HIS A 29 -15.22 27.30 -46.57
C HIS A 29 -15.49 28.81 -46.75
N LEU A 30 -14.77 29.49 -47.66
CA LEU A 30 -14.96 30.91 -47.99
C LEU A 30 -16.20 31.20 -48.88
N LEU A 31 -17.05 30.18 -49.13
CA LEU A 31 -18.23 30.24 -50.00
C LEU A 31 -19.48 29.55 -49.39
N GLY A 32 -19.94 30.00 -48.22
CA GLY A 32 -21.19 29.53 -47.58
C GLY A 32 -21.67 30.45 -46.45
N THR A 33 -22.99 30.56 -46.22
CA THR A 33 -23.62 31.59 -45.35
C THR A 33 -24.71 31.04 -44.41
N GLU A 34 -24.74 31.56 -43.17
CA GLU A 34 -25.89 31.75 -42.23
C GLU A 34 -26.80 30.54 -41.85
N GLY A 35 -27.40 30.44 -40.66
CA GLY A 35 -27.35 31.24 -39.42
C GLY A 35 -28.54 30.96 -38.46
N ALA A 36 -28.45 31.40 -37.19
CA ALA A 36 -29.52 31.50 -36.15
C ALA A 36 -30.15 30.17 -35.59
N ALA A 37 -30.87 30.12 -34.43
CA ALA A 37 -30.86 30.85 -33.13
C ALA A 37 -31.86 30.23 -32.11
N ALA A 38 -31.84 30.68 -30.83
CA ALA A 38 -32.87 30.52 -29.75
C ALA A 38 -33.01 29.12 -29.09
N ALA A 39 -33.53 28.91 -27.85
CA ALA A 39 -34.02 29.81 -26.77
C ALA A 39 -33.97 29.13 -25.35
N MET A 40 -34.38 29.85 -24.28
CA MET A 40 -34.26 29.49 -22.83
C MET A 40 -35.45 28.71 -22.23
N GLY A 41 -35.27 28.14 -21.02
CA GLY A 41 -36.38 27.77 -20.11
C GLY A 41 -35.95 27.25 -18.71
N ASN A 42 -36.49 27.83 -17.63
CA ASN A 42 -36.33 27.39 -16.22
C ASN A 42 -37.66 26.88 -15.63
N SER A 43 -37.65 25.85 -14.77
CA SER A 43 -38.53 25.73 -13.58
C SER A 43 -38.08 24.61 -12.62
N CYS A 44 -38.72 24.48 -11.45
CA CYS A 44 -38.34 23.61 -10.31
C CYS A 44 -39.57 22.82 -9.75
N ILE A 45 -39.47 22.29 -8.51
CA ILE A 45 -40.45 21.51 -7.71
C ILE A 45 -40.35 19.98 -8.02
N CYS A 46 -40.31 19.03 -7.07
CA CYS A 46 -40.97 18.93 -5.75
C CYS A 46 -40.07 18.47 -4.57
N ARG A 47 -40.46 18.85 -3.35
CA ARG A 47 -40.27 18.08 -2.10
C ARG A 47 -41.37 18.49 -1.10
N ASP A 48 -42.20 17.54 -0.67
CA ASP A 48 -43.20 17.72 0.39
C ASP A 48 -42.70 17.06 1.68
N ASP A 49 -42.60 17.85 2.75
CA ASP A 49 -42.51 17.37 4.14
C ASP A 49 -43.73 17.88 4.90
N SER A 50 -44.32 17.06 5.76
CA SER A 50 -45.55 17.43 6.50
C SER A 50 -45.55 16.88 7.93
N GLY A 51 -45.91 17.75 8.89
CA GLY A 51 -45.91 17.44 10.32
C GLY A 51 -45.52 18.66 11.17
N ALA A 52 -46.51 19.50 11.50
CA ALA A 52 -46.32 20.68 12.34
C ALA A 52 -47.51 20.83 13.31
N GLU A 53 -47.24 21.26 14.55
CA GLU A 53 -48.22 21.87 15.45
C GLU A 53 -47.59 23.06 16.19
N ASP A 54 -48.03 24.26 15.78
CA ASP A 54 -48.26 25.53 16.48
C ASP A 54 -48.32 25.48 18.04
N SER A 55 -48.12 26.54 18.85
CA SER A 55 -48.00 28.02 18.66
C SER A 55 -47.34 28.63 19.95
N VAL A 56 -47.27 29.92 20.33
CA VAL A 56 -48.00 31.18 19.99
C VAL A 56 -47.10 32.41 20.22
N ASP A 57 -47.39 33.52 19.52
CA ASP A 57 -46.87 34.88 19.79
C ASP A 57 -47.39 35.50 21.09
N THR A 58 -46.65 36.47 21.66
CA THR A 58 -47.24 37.56 22.48
C THR A 58 -46.37 38.83 22.42
N GLN A 59 -47.00 40.02 22.45
CA GLN A 59 -46.38 41.32 22.14
C GLN A 59 -46.13 42.24 23.37
N GLN A 60 -45.27 43.25 23.16
CA GLN A 60 -45.28 44.60 23.78
C GLN A 60 -45.10 44.77 25.30
N GLN A 61 -44.01 45.49 25.68
CA GLN A 61 -44.02 46.76 26.44
C GLN A 61 -42.59 47.36 26.38
N GLN A 62 -42.39 48.62 25.96
CA GLN A 62 -42.42 49.85 26.79
C GLN A 62 -41.58 49.70 28.08
N ALA A 63 -40.32 50.16 28.19
CA ALA A 63 -39.68 51.47 27.93
C ALA A 63 -39.78 52.47 29.09
N GLU A 64 -38.66 52.69 29.79
CA GLU A 64 -38.39 53.85 30.64
C GLU A 64 -37.02 54.47 30.30
N ASN A 65 -36.86 55.78 30.58
CA ASN A 65 -35.71 56.61 30.21
C ASN A 65 -35.16 57.36 31.43
N ASN A 66 -33.84 57.63 31.44
CA ASN A 66 -33.16 58.83 31.97
C ASN A 66 -31.66 58.71 31.58
N ALA A 67 -30.98 59.55 30.77
CA ALA A 67 -30.86 61.03 30.72
C ALA A 67 -30.07 61.57 31.93
N VAL A 68 -29.07 62.49 31.88
CA VAL A 68 -28.61 63.63 31.01
C VAL A 68 -27.07 63.84 31.28
N PRO A 69 -26.14 64.47 30.48
CA PRO A 69 -26.23 65.32 29.27
C PRO A 69 -25.34 64.87 28.06
N THR A 70 -24.27 65.62 27.70
CA THR A 70 -23.61 65.70 26.36
C THR A 70 -22.16 66.22 26.39
N VAL A 71 -21.38 65.96 25.31
CA VAL A 71 -20.43 66.92 24.67
C VAL A 71 -20.45 66.68 23.13
N ASP A 72 -20.36 67.76 22.34
CA ASP A 72 -20.38 67.81 20.86
C ASP A 72 -19.13 67.15 20.19
N ILE A 73 -19.20 66.50 19.02
CA ILE A 73 -19.51 66.97 17.64
C ILE A 73 -18.46 68.00 17.15
N ARG A 74 -17.76 67.86 15.99
CA ARG A 74 -17.66 66.78 14.96
C ARG A 74 -16.36 66.97 14.16
N ASN A 75 -15.83 65.90 13.56
CA ASN A 75 -15.29 65.88 12.19
C ASN A 75 -15.06 64.43 11.71
N GLN A 76 -15.17 64.20 10.40
CA GLN A 76 -15.07 62.89 9.70
C GLN A 76 -13.80 62.84 8.84
N PRO A 77 -13.40 61.68 8.25
CA PRO A 77 -13.99 60.33 8.30
C PRO A 77 -13.11 59.29 9.02
N ARG A 78 -13.48 58.00 8.96
CA ARG A 78 -12.68 56.86 9.46
C ARG A 78 -12.56 55.77 8.40
N ASP A 79 -11.33 55.35 8.13
CA ASP A 79 -11.01 54.03 7.57
C ASP A 79 -10.78 53.00 8.70
N PRO A 80 -10.94 51.69 8.44
CA PRO A 80 -10.88 50.65 9.47
C PRO A 80 -9.46 50.33 9.94
N VAL A 81 -9.07 50.82 11.11
CA VAL A 81 -7.79 50.49 11.76
C VAL A 81 -7.85 49.11 12.44
N ARG A 82 -6.91 48.24 12.02
CA ARG A 82 -6.61 46.87 12.52
C ARG A 82 -6.84 46.66 14.05
N PRO A 83 -7.57 45.60 14.46
CA PRO A 83 -7.69 45.18 15.87
C PRO A 83 -6.36 44.80 16.55
N PRO A 84 -6.24 44.91 17.88
CA PRO A 84 -4.96 44.80 18.60
C PRO A 84 -4.49 43.36 18.83
N ARG A 85 -3.17 43.19 18.96
CA ARG A 85 -2.53 41.93 19.41
C ARG A 85 -3.06 41.53 20.79
N ARG A 86 -3.71 40.37 20.90
CA ARG A 86 -3.97 39.72 22.19
C ARG A 86 -2.68 39.05 22.70
N GLY A 87 -2.50 39.02 24.02
CA GLY A 87 -1.28 38.56 24.67
C GLY A 87 -1.15 37.03 24.71
N ARG A 88 0.08 36.54 24.92
CA ARG A 88 0.36 35.11 25.16
C ARG A 88 -0.29 34.66 26.47
N GLY A 89 -0.90 33.48 26.46
CA GLY A 89 -1.22 32.75 27.69
C GLY A 89 0.06 32.18 28.35
N PRO A 90 0.01 31.83 29.64
CA PRO A 90 1.06 31.03 30.27
C PRO A 90 1.03 29.59 29.71
N HIS A 91 2.20 28.98 29.54
CA HIS A 91 2.41 27.60 29.07
C HIS A 91 2.09 27.28 27.59
N GLU A 92 2.40 28.19 26.66
CA GLU A 92 3.07 27.70 25.44
C GLU A 92 4.50 27.22 25.81
N PRO A 93 4.90 25.97 25.54
CA PRO A 93 6.30 25.59 25.66
C PRO A 93 7.12 26.39 24.64
N ARG A 94 8.26 26.96 25.07
CA ARG A 94 9.18 27.67 24.18
C ARG A 94 9.61 26.74 23.04
N ARG A 95 9.21 27.05 21.80
CA ARG A 95 9.72 26.41 20.57
C ARG A 95 11.26 26.40 20.63
N LYS A 96 11.84 25.23 20.92
CA LYS A 96 13.23 24.93 20.56
C LYS A 96 13.28 24.83 19.04
N LYS A 97 14.46 25.00 18.42
CA LYS A 97 14.69 24.26 17.17
C LYS A 97 14.65 22.78 17.54
N GLN A 98 13.60 22.06 17.13
CA GLN A 98 13.67 20.60 17.09
C GLN A 98 14.73 20.25 16.05
N ASN A 99 15.62 19.33 16.41
CA ASN A 99 16.47 18.64 15.45
C ASN A 99 15.66 17.50 14.82
N VAL A 100 16.10 16.97 13.68
CA VAL A 100 15.45 15.85 13.00
C VAL A 100 15.30 14.63 13.93
N ASP A 101 16.30 14.39 14.78
CA ASP A 101 16.31 13.44 15.89
C ASP A 101 15.09 13.58 16.83
N GLY A 102 14.70 14.82 17.12
CA GLY A 102 13.55 15.13 17.96
C GLY A 102 12.23 14.84 17.25
N LEU A 103 12.09 15.26 15.99
CA LEU A 103 10.88 15.04 15.20
C LEU A 103 10.59 13.54 15.01
N VAL A 104 11.62 12.73 14.71
CA VAL A 104 11.46 11.27 14.57
C VAL A 104 11.01 10.61 15.89
N LEU A 105 11.56 11.04 17.03
CA LEU A 105 11.14 10.54 18.34
C LEU A 105 9.75 11.05 18.76
N ASP A 106 9.39 12.27 18.42
CA ASP A 106 8.06 12.84 18.64
C ASP A 106 7.00 12.07 17.82
N THR A 107 7.27 11.76 16.53
CA THR A 107 6.41 10.91 15.69
C THR A 107 6.28 9.50 16.27
N LEU A 108 7.39 8.87 16.70
CA LEU A 108 7.38 7.54 17.34
C LEU A 108 6.61 7.51 18.66
N ALA A 109 6.54 8.63 19.38
CA ALA A 109 5.71 8.77 20.59
C ALA A 109 4.22 8.92 20.26
N VAL A 110 3.86 9.71 19.23
CA VAL A 110 2.47 10.04 18.88
C VAL A 110 1.78 8.95 18.06
N ILE A 111 2.49 8.18 17.23
CA ILE A 111 1.89 7.10 16.41
C ILE A 111 1.22 6.00 17.26
N ARG A 112 1.58 5.88 18.54
CA ARG A 112 0.94 5.00 19.53
C ARG A 112 -0.47 5.41 19.93
N THR A 113 -0.83 6.67 19.69
CA THR A 113 -2.12 7.26 20.07
C THR A 113 -3.00 7.62 18.87
N LEU A 114 -2.52 7.37 17.65
CA LEU A 114 -3.36 7.35 16.46
C LEU A 114 -4.20 6.06 16.50
N VAL A 115 -5.47 6.22 16.87
CA VAL A 115 -6.46 5.15 17.00
C VAL A 115 -7.59 5.32 15.97
N ASP A 116 -7.94 6.57 15.64
CA ASP A 116 -8.97 6.90 14.65
C ASP A 116 -8.34 7.53 13.41
N ASN A 117 -8.84 7.19 12.23
CA ASN A 117 -8.27 7.61 10.94
C ASN A 117 -8.65 9.06 10.55
N ASP A 118 -9.63 9.65 11.24
CA ASP A 118 -10.02 11.07 11.12
C ASP A 118 -8.99 12.05 11.74
N GLN A 119 -7.90 11.55 12.34
CA GLN A 119 -6.91 12.39 13.02
C GLN A 119 -5.85 12.94 12.03
N GLU A 120 -5.70 14.27 11.97
CA GLU A 120 -4.64 14.93 11.17
C GLU A 120 -3.25 14.34 11.48
N PRO A 121 -2.39 14.10 10.46
CA PRO A 121 -1.07 13.51 10.68
C PRO A 121 -0.21 14.37 11.61
N PRO A 122 0.60 13.76 12.50
CA PRO A 122 1.33 14.52 13.52
C PRO A 122 2.20 15.63 12.93
N TYR A 123 2.21 16.82 13.55
CA TYR A 123 3.03 17.95 13.12
C TYR A 123 4.51 17.58 12.88
N SER A 124 5.05 16.64 13.66
CA SER A 124 6.42 16.13 13.50
C SER A 124 6.61 15.30 12.22
N MET A 125 5.60 14.54 11.80
CA MET A 125 5.57 13.79 10.54
C MET A 125 5.49 14.74 9.34
N ILE A 126 4.55 15.70 9.37
CA ILE A 126 4.43 16.74 8.33
C ILE A 126 5.77 17.49 8.16
N THR A 127 6.36 17.95 9.27
CA THR A 127 7.66 18.67 9.23
C THR A 127 8.80 17.79 8.68
N LEU A 128 8.78 16.47 8.91
CA LEU A 128 9.79 15.56 8.35
C LEU A 128 9.65 15.41 6.84
N HIS A 129 8.43 15.35 6.31
CA HIS A 129 8.18 15.23 4.87
C HIS A 129 8.52 16.55 4.16
N GLU A 130 8.13 17.72 4.71
CA GLU A 130 8.55 19.05 4.23
C GLU A 130 10.09 19.18 4.16
N MET A 131 10.83 18.55 5.09
CA MET A 131 12.30 18.53 5.05
C MET A 131 12.85 17.56 3.99
N ALA A 132 12.16 16.46 3.72
CA ALA A 132 12.55 15.43 2.76
C ALA A 132 12.31 15.83 1.28
N GLU A 133 11.70 16.98 0.99
CA GLU A 133 11.62 17.58 -0.36
C GLU A 133 12.99 17.93 -0.97
N THR A 134 14.10 17.76 -0.24
CA THR A 134 15.46 18.05 -0.71
C THR A 134 16.43 16.93 -0.35
N ASP A 135 17.35 16.58 -1.25
CA ASP A 135 18.33 15.50 -1.06
C ASP A 135 19.06 15.56 0.30
N GLU A 136 19.53 16.75 0.69
CA GLU A 136 20.25 16.94 1.95
C GLU A 136 19.33 16.76 3.18
N GLY A 137 18.08 17.21 3.10
CA GLY A 137 17.09 17.02 4.16
C GLY A 137 16.59 15.58 4.26
N TRP A 138 16.42 14.90 3.12
CA TRP A 138 16.13 13.47 3.03
C TRP A 138 17.27 12.65 3.64
N LEU A 139 18.53 12.97 3.34
CA LEU A 139 19.70 12.36 3.97
C LEU A 139 19.73 12.57 5.49
N ASP A 140 19.36 13.75 5.99
CA ASP A 140 19.23 14.02 7.43
C ASP A 140 18.10 13.19 8.08
N VAL A 141 16.95 13.04 7.41
CA VAL A 141 15.83 12.18 7.86
C VAL A 141 16.27 10.71 7.92
N VAL A 142 16.85 10.16 6.85
CA VAL A 142 17.33 8.77 6.80
C VAL A 142 18.38 8.49 7.88
N GLN A 143 19.36 9.40 8.05
CA GLN A 143 20.36 9.27 9.12
C GLN A 143 19.73 9.37 10.52
N SER A 144 18.69 10.19 10.71
CA SER A 144 17.94 10.27 11.97
C SER A 144 17.22 8.96 12.29
N LEU A 145 16.46 8.41 11.32
CA LEU A 145 15.77 7.11 11.42
C LEU A 145 16.75 5.99 11.85
N ILE A 146 17.95 5.96 11.26
CA ILE A 146 19.00 5.00 11.62
C ILE A 146 19.51 5.22 13.05
N ARG A 147 19.71 6.48 13.45
CA ARG A 147 20.39 6.88 14.69
C ARG A 147 19.52 6.79 15.95
N VAL A 148 18.26 7.23 15.90
CA VAL A 148 17.50 7.54 17.14
C VAL A 148 16.47 6.50 17.54
N ILE A 149 16.00 5.68 16.61
CA ILE A 149 14.89 4.76 16.86
C ILE A 149 15.37 3.59 17.76
N PRO A 150 14.76 3.36 18.95
CA PRO A 150 15.21 2.33 19.88
C PRO A 150 15.01 0.89 19.34
N LEU A 151 15.85 -0.04 19.78
CA LEU A 151 15.69 -1.47 19.45
C LEU A 151 14.47 -2.09 20.17
N GLU A 152 14.20 -1.58 21.36
CA GLU A 152 13.15 -2.00 22.29
C GLU A 152 11.76 -1.48 21.87
N ASP A 153 11.70 -0.55 20.91
CA ASP A 153 10.44 0.04 20.47
C ASP A 153 9.75 -0.86 19.42
N PRO A 154 8.57 -1.44 19.73
CA PRO A 154 7.88 -2.34 18.81
C PRO A 154 7.39 -1.64 17.53
N LEU A 155 7.14 -0.33 17.58
CA LEU A 155 6.68 0.44 16.40
C LEU A 155 7.83 1.11 15.66
N GLY A 156 9.04 1.09 16.23
CA GLY A 156 10.24 1.66 15.62
C GLY A 156 10.51 1.19 14.18
N PRO A 157 10.24 -0.07 13.78
CA PRO A 157 10.34 -0.46 12.38
C PRO A 157 9.25 0.15 11.49
N ALA A 158 7.98 0.13 11.94
CA ALA A 158 6.85 0.67 11.17
C ALA A 158 6.97 2.20 10.95
N VAL A 159 7.57 2.93 11.90
CA VAL A 159 7.89 4.35 11.75
C VAL A 159 8.99 4.61 10.72
N ILE A 160 9.91 3.66 10.49
CA ILE A 160 10.89 3.78 9.38
C ILE A 160 10.16 3.65 8.04
N THR A 161 9.28 2.66 7.89
CA THR A 161 8.48 2.48 6.67
C THR A 161 7.58 3.68 6.42
N LEU A 162 6.72 4.06 7.38
CA LEU A 162 5.77 5.16 7.22
C LEU A 162 6.44 6.50 6.86
N LEU A 163 7.55 6.85 7.51
CA LEU A 163 8.26 8.09 7.22
C LEU A 163 9.05 8.04 5.90
N LEU A 164 9.36 6.86 5.36
CA LEU A 164 9.97 6.73 4.03
C LEU A 164 8.92 6.58 2.91
N ASP A 165 7.75 6.03 3.21
CA ASP A 165 6.65 5.79 2.27
C ASP A 165 6.09 7.10 1.72
N GLU A 166 5.86 8.07 2.59
CA GLU A 166 5.43 9.42 2.22
C GLU A 166 6.59 10.36 1.78
N CYS A 167 7.85 9.89 1.83
CA CYS A 167 8.97 10.67 1.30
C CYS A 167 9.09 10.55 -0.22
N PRO A 168 9.49 11.64 -0.92
CA PRO A 168 9.91 11.59 -2.31
C PRO A 168 10.98 10.51 -2.57
N LEU A 169 10.95 9.94 -3.79
CA LEU A 169 12.00 9.01 -4.23
C LEU A 169 13.35 9.76 -4.32
N PRO A 170 14.44 9.19 -3.77
CA PRO A 170 15.75 9.85 -3.77
C PRO A 170 16.39 9.87 -5.16
N THR A 171 17.18 10.92 -5.43
CA THR A 171 18.03 11.01 -6.62
C THR A 171 19.16 9.96 -6.59
N LYS A 172 19.74 9.67 -7.77
CA LYS A 172 20.97 8.85 -7.91
C LYS A 172 22.10 9.43 -7.02
N ASP A 173 22.24 10.75 -6.99
CA ASP A 173 23.18 11.48 -6.13
C ASP A 173 22.89 11.28 -4.64
N ALA A 174 21.63 11.35 -4.20
CA ALA A 174 21.25 11.10 -2.81
C ALA A 174 21.50 9.65 -2.39
N LEU A 175 21.24 8.67 -3.26
CA LEU A 175 21.56 7.26 -3.01
C LEU A 175 23.08 7.00 -2.95
N GLN A 176 23.86 7.65 -3.81
CA GLN A 176 25.33 7.58 -3.75
C GLN A 176 25.84 8.21 -2.45
N LYS A 177 25.44 9.44 -2.13
CA LYS A 177 25.78 10.12 -0.86
C LYS A 177 25.40 9.27 0.35
N LEU A 178 24.22 8.65 0.37
CA LEU A 178 23.80 7.76 1.44
C LEU A 178 24.73 6.56 1.57
N THR A 179 25.11 5.94 0.45
CA THR A 179 26.04 4.81 0.42
C THR A 179 27.43 5.19 0.96
N GLU A 180 27.94 6.37 0.58
CA GLU A 180 29.21 6.94 1.09
C GLU A 180 29.14 7.28 2.58
N ILE A 181 28.03 7.86 3.05
CA ILE A 181 27.79 8.20 4.47
C ILE A 181 27.68 6.96 5.35
N LEU A 182 26.99 5.92 4.88
CA LEU A 182 26.81 4.68 5.64
C LEU A 182 28.05 3.77 5.58
N ASN A 183 28.81 3.77 4.48
CA ASN A 183 30.06 3.05 4.28
C ASN A 183 30.01 1.58 4.74
N LEU A 184 28.95 0.86 4.34
CA LEU A 184 28.64 -0.47 4.87
C LEU A 184 29.52 -1.56 4.24
N ASN A 185 30.04 -2.43 5.09
CA ASN A 185 30.88 -3.58 4.75
C ASN A 185 30.87 -4.61 5.90
N GLY A 186 31.48 -5.77 5.69
CA GLY A 186 31.57 -6.85 6.68
C GLY A 186 32.33 -6.47 7.95
N GLU A 187 33.29 -5.53 7.89
CA GLU A 187 33.98 -5.05 9.10
C GLU A 187 33.05 -4.21 9.97
N VAL A 188 32.28 -3.27 9.40
CA VAL A 188 31.30 -2.47 10.14
C VAL A 188 30.26 -3.36 10.82
N ALA A 189 29.81 -4.42 10.14
CA ALA A 189 28.91 -5.44 10.72
C ALA A 189 29.57 -6.37 11.76
N CYS A 190 30.90 -6.36 11.91
CA CYS A 190 31.60 -6.99 13.04
C CYS A 190 31.81 -6.01 14.21
N GLN A 191 32.31 -4.82 13.90
CA GLN A 191 32.82 -3.85 14.87
C GLN A 191 31.70 -3.25 15.72
N ASP A 192 30.55 -2.94 15.12
CA ASP A 192 29.48 -2.16 15.76
C ASP A 192 28.40 -3.03 16.44
N SER A 193 28.72 -4.30 16.71
CA SER A 193 27.83 -5.30 17.34
C SER A 193 27.30 -4.92 18.73
N GLY A 194 27.88 -3.90 19.38
CA GLY A 194 27.34 -3.25 20.58
C GLY A 194 26.14 -2.32 20.35
N HIS A 195 25.80 -1.99 19.10
CA HIS A 195 24.71 -1.08 18.72
C HIS A 195 23.63 -1.77 17.86
N PRO A 196 22.96 -2.83 18.34
CA PRO A 196 21.97 -3.58 17.56
C PRO A 196 20.74 -2.75 17.14
N ALA A 197 20.44 -1.61 17.79
CA ALA A 197 19.45 -0.65 17.31
C ALA A 197 19.82 -0.09 15.92
N LYS A 198 21.03 0.47 15.80
CA LYS A 198 21.57 1.04 14.55
C LYS A 198 21.52 0.01 13.42
N HIS A 199 22.02 -1.20 13.63
CA HIS A 199 21.97 -2.27 12.62
C HIS A 199 20.55 -2.66 12.20
N ARG A 200 19.62 -2.76 13.15
CA ARG A 200 18.20 -3.03 12.87
C ARG A 200 17.61 -1.92 12.01
N ASN A 201 17.87 -0.66 12.35
CA ASN A 201 17.35 0.51 11.64
C ASN A 201 17.97 0.63 10.23
N THR A 202 19.28 0.44 10.08
CA THR A 202 19.96 0.40 8.77
C THR A 202 19.38 -0.69 7.88
N SER A 203 19.15 -1.89 8.40
CA SER A 203 18.57 -2.99 7.60
C SER A 203 17.10 -2.73 7.25
N ALA A 204 16.33 -2.11 8.14
CA ALA A 204 14.95 -1.67 7.84
C ALA A 204 14.91 -0.60 6.74
N VAL A 205 15.76 0.44 6.82
CA VAL A 205 15.90 1.47 5.77
C VAL A 205 16.28 0.83 4.44
N LEU A 206 17.32 -0.02 4.41
CA LEU A 206 17.74 -0.72 3.19
C LEU A 206 16.60 -1.56 2.60
N GLY A 207 15.78 -2.22 3.44
CA GLY A 207 14.61 -2.96 2.98
C GLY A 207 13.51 -2.09 2.38
N CYS A 208 13.24 -0.92 2.96
CA CYS A 208 12.25 0.04 2.42
C CYS A 208 12.72 0.62 1.08
N LEU A 209 14.00 1.01 0.99
CA LEU A 209 14.59 1.51 -0.26
C LEU A 209 14.64 0.43 -1.34
N ALA A 210 14.96 -0.82 -0.97
CA ALA A 210 15.00 -1.95 -1.91
C ALA A 210 13.64 -2.30 -2.53
N GLU A 211 12.54 -1.92 -1.87
CA GLU A 211 11.17 -2.10 -2.33
C GLU A 211 10.66 -0.90 -3.15
N LYS A 212 10.93 0.33 -2.69
CA LYS A 212 10.57 1.57 -3.40
C LYS A 212 11.30 1.77 -4.71
N LEU A 213 12.56 1.34 -4.79
CA LEU A 213 13.39 1.52 -5.97
C LEU A 213 13.06 0.41 -6.98
N ALA A 214 12.26 0.73 -8.00
CA ALA A 214 11.92 -0.22 -9.04
C ALA A 214 13.18 -0.75 -9.76
N GLY A 215 13.26 -2.07 -9.89
CA GLY A 215 14.24 -2.76 -10.74
C GLY A 215 15.70 -2.35 -10.49
N PRO A 216 16.42 -1.77 -11.47
CA PRO A 216 17.86 -1.57 -11.36
C PRO A 216 18.32 -0.58 -10.28
N ALA A 217 17.52 0.42 -9.91
CA ALA A 217 17.91 1.36 -8.86
C ALA A 217 18.11 0.66 -7.49
N SER A 218 17.32 -0.40 -7.22
CA SER A 218 17.50 -1.29 -6.07
C SER A 218 18.77 -2.16 -6.21
N ILE A 219 19.07 -2.63 -7.43
CA ILE A 219 20.30 -3.39 -7.73
C ILE A 219 21.56 -2.51 -7.53
N GLY A 220 21.53 -1.26 -7.98
CA GLY A 220 22.62 -0.28 -7.79
C GLY A 220 22.86 0.08 -6.32
N LEU A 221 21.79 0.13 -5.51
CA LEU A 221 21.90 0.29 -4.06
C LEU A 221 22.53 -0.94 -3.37
N LEU A 222 22.38 -2.15 -3.91
CA LEU A 222 23.02 -3.36 -3.39
C LEU A 222 24.51 -3.46 -3.79
N SER A 223 25.32 -2.52 -3.30
CA SER A 223 26.77 -2.62 -3.46
C SER A 223 27.33 -3.90 -2.80
N PRO A 224 28.49 -4.42 -3.25
CA PRO A 224 29.11 -5.60 -2.63
C PRO A 224 29.38 -5.45 -1.12
N GLY A 225 29.65 -4.24 -0.65
CA GLY A 225 29.81 -3.94 0.78
C GLY A 225 28.49 -4.01 1.56
N ILE A 226 27.38 -3.54 0.98
CA ILE A 226 26.04 -3.67 1.57
C ILE A 226 25.61 -5.14 1.60
N LEU A 227 25.88 -5.91 0.55
CA LEU A 227 25.64 -7.35 0.54
C LEU A 227 26.47 -8.09 1.61
N GLU A 228 27.76 -7.79 1.73
CA GLU A 228 28.62 -8.37 2.78
C GLU A 228 28.14 -8.00 4.19
N TYR A 229 27.78 -6.73 4.41
CA TYR A 229 27.21 -6.23 5.66
C TYR A 229 25.94 -6.98 6.06
N LEU A 230 24.99 -7.15 5.12
CA LEU A 230 23.73 -7.86 5.37
C LEU A 230 23.97 -9.36 5.63
N LEU A 231 24.85 -10.02 4.87
CA LEU A 231 25.23 -11.42 5.09
C LEU A 231 25.96 -11.62 6.43
N GLN A 232 26.82 -10.69 6.83
CA GLN A 232 27.48 -10.68 8.14
C GLN A 232 26.46 -10.51 9.27
N CYS A 233 25.42 -9.69 9.07
CA CYS A 233 24.31 -9.55 10.03
C CYS A 233 23.51 -10.85 10.24
N LEU A 234 23.58 -11.83 9.33
CA LEU A 234 22.91 -13.15 9.49
C LEU A 234 23.66 -14.16 10.38
N LYS A 235 24.85 -13.83 10.89
CA LYS A 235 25.63 -14.77 11.72
C LYS A 235 25.01 -14.95 13.12
N LEU A 236 25.21 -16.14 13.71
CA LEU A 236 24.60 -16.56 14.99
C LEU A 236 24.99 -15.69 16.21
N GLN A 237 25.97 -14.80 16.06
CA GLN A 237 26.39 -13.83 17.08
C GLN A 237 25.57 -12.52 17.05
N SER A 238 24.85 -12.26 15.95
CA SER A 238 24.03 -11.06 15.78
C SER A 238 22.77 -11.10 16.65
N HIS A 239 22.25 -9.92 17.00
CA HIS A 239 20.97 -9.83 17.71
C HIS A 239 19.82 -10.35 16.81
N PRO A 240 18.88 -11.17 17.32
CA PRO A 240 17.85 -11.80 16.46
C PRO A 240 16.99 -10.83 15.64
N THR A 241 16.71 -9.63 16.15
CA THR A 241 15.98 -8.60 15.38
C THR A 241 16.85 -7.99 14.27
N VAL A 242 18.17 -7.92 14.43
CA VAL A 242 19.09 -7.51 13.34
C VAL A 242 19.11 -8.58 12.25
N MET A 243 19.19 -9.87 12.62
CA MET A 243 19.10 -10.99 11.68
C MET A 243 17.78 -10.94 10.89
N LEU A 244 16.66 -10.68 11.55
CA LEU A 244 15.34 -10.58 10.91
C LEU A 244 15.29 -9.45 9.88
N PHE A 245 15.67 -8.22 10.24
CA PHE A 245 15.62 -7.10 9.28
C PHE A 245 16.67 -7.22 8.16
N ALA A 246 17.81 -7.87 8.41
CA ALA A 246 18.76 -8.21 7.35
C ALA A 246 18.20 -9.26 6.38
N LEU A 247 17.47 -10.27 6.86
CA LEU A 247 16.74 -11.21 5.99
C LEU A 247 15.65 -10.51 5.18
N ILE A 248 14.88 -9.60 5.78
CA ILE A 248 13.84 -8.82 5.08
C ILE A 248 14.49 -7.99 3.97
N ALA A 249 15.55 -7.23 4.25
CA ALA A 249 16.26 -6.45 3.23
C ALA A 249 16.75 -7.32 2.06
N LEU A 250 17.39 -8.45 2.37
CA LEU A 250 17.85 -9.40 1.35
C LEU A 250 16.71 -10.10 0.59
N GLU A 251 15.52 -10.23 1.19
CA GLU A 251 14.32 -10.68 0.47
C GLU A 251 13.86 -9.61 -0.54
N LYS A 252 13.74 -8.34 -0.12
CA LYS A 252 13.32 -7.22 -0.99
C LYS A 252 14.28 -7.07 -2.18
N PHE A 253 15.59 -6.99 -1.92
CA PHE A 253 16.63 -6.96 -2.98
C PHE A 253 16.64 -8.18 -3.92
N ALA A 254 16.07 -9.32 -3.50
CA ALA A 254 16.01 -10.54 -4.31
C ALA A 254 14.67 -10.74 -5.05
N GLN A 255 13.68 -9.85 -4.90
CA GLN A 255 12.34 -10.01 -5.50
C GLN A 255 12.36 -10.11 -7.03
N THR A 256 13.31 -9.44 -7.68
CA THR A 256 13.48 -9.44 -9.15
C THR A 256 14.14 -10.72 -9.68
N ILE A 257 14.78 -11.53 -8.84
CA ILE A 257 15.65 -12.63 -9.27
C ILE A 257 14.93 -13.99 -9.16
N LEU A 258 14.18 -14.35 -10.20
CA LEU A 258 13.53 -15.66 -10.32
C LEU A 258 14.55 -16.75 -10.67
N LYS A 259 14.90 -17.59 -9.69
CA LYS A 259 15.74 -18.77 -9.92
C LYS A 259 14.99 -19.87 -10.68
N GLU A 260 15.38 -20.10 -11.93
CA GLU A 260 14.85 -21.19 -12.75
C GLU A 260 14.93 -22.56 -12.05
N GLY A 261 13.94 -23.41 -12.30
CA GLY A 261 13.85 -24.75 -11.70
C GLY A 261 13.60 -24.78 -10.17
N ARG A 262 13.42 -23.63 -9.50
CA ARG A 262 13.04 -23.59 -8.07
C ARG A 262 11.61 -24.09 -7.88
N GLN A 263 11.46 -25.38 -7.57
CA GLN A 263 10.20 -25.95 -7.08
C GLN A 263 9.68 -25.12 -5.89
N LEU A 264 8.43 -24.64 -6.00
CA LEU A 264 7.82 -23.64 -5.14
C LEU A 264 7.42 -24.25 -3.79
N THR A 265 7.23 -23.41 -2.77
CA THR A 265 7.04 -23.91 -1.40
C THR A 265 5.68 -24.58 -1.20
N TYR A 266 4.59 -24.08 -1.80
CA TYR A 266 3.27 -24.70 -1.71
C TYR A 266 3.23 -26.12 -2.31
N GLU A 267 4.12 -26.43 -3.27
CA GLU A 267 4.24 -27.74 -3.91
C GLU A 267 4.87 -28.82 -2.99
N LYS A 268 5.29 -28.44 -1.78
CA LYS A 268 6.07 -29.26 -0.84
C LYS A 268 5.44 -29.43 0.54
N VAL A 269 4.39 -28.66 0.85
CA VAL A 269 3.76 -28.68 2.17
C VAL A 269 2.67 -29.74 2.23
N ASP A 270 2.66 -30.53 3.29
CA ASP A 270 1.54 -31.43 3.59
C ASP A 270 0.38 -30.64 4.20
N LEU A 271 -0.74 -30.59 3.46
CA LEU A 271 -1.98 -29.90 3.84
C LEU A 271 -3.10 -30.89 4.18
N SER A 272 -2.79 -32.17 4.43
CA SER A 272 -3.77 -33.23 4.72
C SER A 272 -4.48 -33.04 6.05
N SER A 273 -3.78 -32.52 7.07
CA SER A 273 -4.32 -32.22 8.40
C SER A 273 -5.11 -30.91 8.48
N ILE A 274 -4.93 -30.01 7.51
CA ILE A 274 -5.53 -28.67 7.49
C ILE A 274 -6.94 -28.74 6.89
N ARG A 275 -7.94 -28.23 7.60
CA ARG A 275 -9.33 -28.08 7.12
C ARG A 275 -9.87 -26.65 7.19
N ALA A 276 -9.22 -25.79 7.97
CA ALA A 276 -9.47 -24.34 7.98
C ALA A 276 -8.13 -23.60 7.97
N MET A 277 -8.08 -22.46 7.28
CA MET A 277 -6.88 -21.62 7.16
C MET A 277 -7.28 -20.14 6.98
N LEU A 278 -6.28 -19.26 6.90
CA LEU A 278 -6.46 -17.88 6.42
C LEU A 278 -6.79 -17.90 4.91
N ASN A 279 -7.72 -17.06 4.48
CA ASN A 279 -8.28 -17.12 3.13
C ASN A 279 -7.51 -16.20 2.16
N SER A 280 -6.77 -16.77 1.20
CA SER A 280 -6.02 -16.02 0.19
C SER A 280 -6.88 -15.28 -0.85
N ASN A 281 -8.21 -15.40 -0.74
CA ASN A 281 -9.21 -14.71 -1.55
C ASN A 281 -10.09 -13.74 -0.73
N ASP A 282 -9.83 -13.56 0.57
CA ASP A 282 -10.56 -12.67 1.50
C ASP A 282 -9.51 -12.00 2.42
N VAL A 283 -8.59 -11.29 1.77
CA VAL A 283 -7.34 -10.73 2.31
C VAL A 283 -6.92 -9.48 1.52
N SER A 284 -6.33 -8.49 2.20
CA SER A 284 -5.70 -7.32 1.59
C SER A 284 -4.50 -7.69 0.71
N GLU A 285 -4.11 -6.80 -0.21
CA GLU A 285 -3.25 -7.14 -1.35
C GLU A 285 -1.82 -7.58 -1.00
N TYR A 286 -1.25 -7.02 0.07
CA TYR A 286 0.16 -7.14 0.44
C TYR A 286 0.40 -8.09 1.64
N LEU A 287 -0.66 -8.59 2.29
CA LEU A 287 -0.51 -9.57 3.38
C LEU A 287 0.10 -10.90 2.88
N LYS A 288 1.25 -11.26 3.43
CA LYS A 288 1.89 -12.55 3.14
C LYS A 288 1.28 -13.64 4.04
N ILE A 289 0.54 -14.57 3.43
CA ILE A 289 0.10 -15.80 4.08
C ILE A 289 1.10 -16.92 3.77
N SER A 290 1.46 -17.72 4.77
CA SER A 290 2.38 -18.85 4.57
C SER A 290 1.74 -19.98 3.73
N PRO A 291 2.54 -20.87 3.10
CA PRO A 291 1.99 -21.94 2.23
C PRO A 291 1.21 -23.04 2.95
N HIS A 292 1.06 -22.98 4.28
CA HIS A 292 0.14 -23.82 5.07
C HIS A 292 -1.10 -23.06 5.55
N GLY A 293 -1.22 -21.76 5.23
CA GLY A 293 -2.37 -20.94 5.55
C GLY A 293 -2.56 -20.61 7.03
N LEU A 294 -1.56 -20.86 7.89
CA LEU A 294 -1.65 -20.61 9.34
C LEU A 294 -0.68 -19.55 9.85
N GLU A 295 0.24 -19.01 9.06
CA GLU A 295 0.97 -17.79 9.44
C GLU A 295 0.58 -16.64 8.53
N ALA A 296 0.38 -15.45 9.11
CA ALA A 296 0.23 -14.19 8.38
C ALA A 296 1.36 -13.25 8.78
N ARG A 297 1.82 -12.46 7.81
CA ARG A 297 2.83 -11.41 7.99
C ARG A 297 2.50 -10.20 7.10
N CYS A 298 2.47 -9.00 7.68
CA CYS A 298 2.54 -7.76 6.91
C CYS A 298 4.01 -7.31 6.79
N ASP A 299 4.40 -6.83 5.61
CA ASP A 299 5.67 -6.12 5.37
C ASP A 299 5.48 -4.78 4.64
N ALA A 300 4.23 -4.37 4.40
CA ALA A 300 3.84 -3.06 3.83
C ALA A 300 3.61 -2.03 4.95
N SER A 301 3.38 -0.76 4.61
CA SER A 301 2.93 0.29 5.55
C SER A 301 1.44 0.20 5.88
N SER A 302 0.63 -0.20 4.90
CA SER A 302 -0.82 -0.35 4.98
C SER A 302 -1.27 -1.36 6.06
N PHE A 303 -2.49 -1.19 6.55
CA PHE A 303 -3.07 -2.00 7.63
C PHE A 303 -3.78 -3.24 7.07
N GLU A 304 -2.96 -4.17 6.59
CA GLU A 304 -3.37 -5.35 5.86
C GLU A 304 -4.23 -6.32 6.70
N SER A 305 -5.39 -6.73 6.19
CA SER A 305 -6.41 -7.50 6.91
C SER A 305 -6.76 -8.83 6.23
N VAL A 306 -7.24 -9.82 7.00
CA VAL A 306 -7.61 -11.17 6.49
C VAL A 306 -8.72 -11.84 7.31
N ARG A 307 -9.63 -12.57 6.64
CA ARG A 307 -10.58 -13.52 7.26
C ARG A 307 -10.15 -14.98 7.02
N CYS A 308 -10.59 -15.90 7.89
CA CYS A 308 -10.39 -17.34 7.69
C CYS A 308 -11.36 -17.94 6.66
N THR A 309 -11.10 -19.17 6.22
CA THR A 309 -11.89 -19.87 5.18
C THR A 309 -13.23 -20.46 5.66
N PHE A 310 -13.64 -20.26 6.92
CA PHE A 310 -14.77 -20.95 7.52
C PHE A 310 -15.63 -20.03 8.40
N CYS A 311 -16.94 -20.07 8.15
CA CYS A 311 -17.97 -19.24 8.79
C CYS A 311 -18.55 -19.91 10.04
N VAL A 312 -18.87 -19.11 11.06
CA VAL A 312 -19.43 -19.55 12.34
C VAL A 312 -20.77 -18.86 12.61
N ASP A 313 -21.84 -19.66 12.55
CA ASP A 313 -23.23 -19.18 12.63
C ASP A 313 -24.00 -19.64 13.88
N ALA A 314 -23.53 -20.67 14.59
CA ALA A 314 -24.15 -21.16 15.82
C ALA A 314 -23.16 -21.90 16.74
N GLY A 315 -23.44 -21.93 18.05
CA GLY A 315 -22.70 -22.72 19.05
C GLY A 315 -21.56 -21.96 19.75
N VAL A 316 -20.58 -22.72 20.26
CA VAL A 316 -19.39 -22.20 20.96
C VAL A 316 -18.14 -22.65 20.23
N TRP A 317 -17.23 -21.73 19.89
CA TRP A 317 -16.06 -21.98 19.06
C TRP A 317 -14.80 -21.40 19.69
N TYR A 318 -13.66 -22.05 19.44
CA TYR A 318 -12.37 -21.61 19.95
C TYR A 318 -11.25 -21.75 18.92
N TYR A 319 -10.35 -20.76 18.89
CA TYR A 319 -9.04 -20.85 18.24
C TYR A 319 -7.96 -20.16 19.08
N GLU A 320 -6.69 -20.44 18.80
CA GLU A 320 -5.55 -19.75 19.40
C GLU A 320 -4.73 -19.02 18.34
N VAL A 321 -4.00 -17.99 18.74
CA VAL A 321 -2.95 -17.35 17.94
C VAL A 321 -1.70 -17.19 18.80
N THR A 322 -0.54 -17.56 18.25
CA THR A 322 0.76 -17.29 18.87
C THR A 322 1.39 -16.06 18.22
N VAL A 323 1.61 -15.03 19.04
CA VAL A 323 2.16 -13.74 18.64
C VAL A 323 3.68 -13.88 18.42
N ILE A 324 4.16 -13.72 17.18
CA ILE A 324 5.58 -13.93 16.83
C ILE A 324 6.36 -12.63 17.01
N THR A 325 5.82 -11.49 16.58
CA THR A 325 6.40 -10.15 16.75
C THR A 325 5.62 -9.30 17.75
N SER A 326 6.25 -8.25 18.26
CA SER A 326 5.63 -7.25 19.12
C SER A 326 5.31 -5.97 18.33
N GLY A 327 4.04 -5.54 18.29
CA GLY A 327 3.56 -4.34 17.60
C GLY A 327 2.04 -4.32 17.48
N VAL A 328 1.48 -3.40 16.69
CA VAL A 328 0.03 -3.30 16.48
C VAL A 328 -0.47 -4.46 15.61
N MET A 329 -1.32 -5.28 16.20
CA MET A 329 -2.16 -6.25 15.52
C MET A 329 -3.53 -6.24 16.19
N GLN A 330 -4.59 -6.15 15.39
CA GLN A 330 -5.96 -6.42 15.83
C GLN A 330 -6.29 -7.86 15.45
N ILE A 331 -6.68 -8.68 16.41
CA ILE A 331 -6.98 -10.11 16.16
C ILE A 331 -8.31 -10.46 16.83
N GLY A 332 -9.22 -11.12 16.12
CA GLY A 332 -10.52 -11.48 16.68
C GLY A 332 -11.52 -11.95 15.63
N TRP A 333 -12.73 -11.40 15.69
CA TRP A 333 -13.87 -11.87 14.91
C TRP A 333 -14.44 -10.76 14.03
N ALA A 334 -14.80 -11.08 12.79
CA ALA A 334 -15.45 -10.17 11.85
C ALA A 334 -16.50 -10.92 11.03
N THR A 335 -17.56 -10.25 10.56
CA THR A 335 -18.48 -10.84 9.56
C THR A 335 -18.02 -10.52 8.13
N ARG A 336 -18.87 -10.78 7.13
CA ARG A 336 -18.67 -10.31 5.76
C ARG A 336 -19.00 -8.82 5.58
N ASP A 337 -19.83 -8.28 6.46
CA ASP A 337 -20.28 -6.88 6.44
C ASP A 337 -19.20 -5.92 7.01
N SER A 338 -18.23 -6.47 7.74
CA SER A 338 -17.04 -5.73 8.19
C SER A 338 -16.18 -5.26 7.03
N LYS A 339 -15.78 -3.99 7.10
CA LYS A 339 -15.01 -3.26 6.09
C LYS A 339 -13.54 -3.30 6.47
N PHE A 340 -12.65 -3.52 5.50
CA PHE A 340 -11.20 -3.38 5.69
C PHE A 340 -10.69 -2.38 4.65
N LEU A 341 -10.17 -1.24 5.11
CA LEU A 341 -9.67 -0.15 4.27
C LEU A 341 -8.19 0.04 4.65
N ASN A 342 -7.35 -0.82 4.06
CA ASN A 342 -5.95 -0.99 4.44
C ASN A 342 -5.10 0.29 4.29
N HIS A 343 -5.37 1.11 3.26
CA HIS A 343 -4.69 2.40 3.05
C HIS A 343 -5.19 3.50 3.99
N GLU A 344 -6.47 3.46 4.39
CA GLU A 344 -7.02 4.38 5.40
C GLU A 344 -6.59 3.99 6.83
N GLY A 345 -6.12 2.76 7.04
CA GLY A 345 -5.75 2.22 8.35
C GLY A 345 -6.89 1.51 9.10
N TYR A 346 -8.01 1.21 8.42
CA TYR A 346 -9.23 0.66 9.01
C TYR A 346 -9.25 -0.89 8.96
N GLY A 347 -9.37 -1.53 10.12
CA GLY A 347 -9.29 -2.97 10.30
C GLY A 347 -10.38 -3.55 11.21
N ILE A 348 -10.06 -4.65 11.88
CA ILE A 348 -11.02 -5.48 12.61
C ILE A 348 -11.19 -4.95 14.03
N GLY A 349 -12.44 -4.67 14.41
CA GLY A 349 -12.80 -3.99 15.65
C GLY A 349 -13.04 -2.49 15.50
N ASP A 350 -12.81 -1.93 14.30
CA ASP A 350 -13.05 -0.52 13.99
C ASP A 350 -14.49 -0.29 13.46
N ASP A 351 -15.22 -1.36 13.10
CA ASP A 351 -16.65 -1.35 12.72
C ASP A 351 -17.55 -2.09 13.71
N GLU A 352 -18.86 -1.81 13.64
CA GLU A 352 -19.88 -2.42 14.50
C GLU A 352 -20.17 -3.92 14.19
N TYR A 353 -19.53 -4.48 13.16
CA TYR A 353 -19.70 -5.86 12.72
C TYR A 353 -18.53 -6.79 13.15
N SER A 354 -17.50 -6.22 13.78
CA SER A 354 -16.30 -6.91 14.21
C SER A 354 -15.93 -6.62 15.68
N CYS A 355 -14.94 -7.37 16.19
CA CYS A 355 -14.39 -7.18 17.52
C CYS A 355 -12.99 -7.80 17.57
N ALA A 356 -11.99 -7.03 17.98
CA ALA A 356 -10.61 -7.47 18.11
C ALA A 356 -10.04 -7.27 19.52
N TYR A 357 -8.93 -7.96 19.75
CA TYR A 357 -7.98 -7.71 20.82
C TYR A 357 -6.74 -7.02 20.23
N ASP A 358 -6.44 -5.79 20.66
CA ASP A 358 -5.19 -5.08 20.39
C ASP A 358 -4.31 -5.10 21.64
N GLY A 359 -3.19 -5.84 21.56
CA GLY A 359 -2.24 -5.99 22.67
C GLY A 359 -1.26 -4.83 22.85
N CYS A 360 -1.33 -3.77 22.02
CA CYS A 360 -0.33 -2.71 21.89
C CYS A 360 -0.88 -1.29 22.10
N ARG A 361 -2.03 -0.91 21.52
CA ARG A 361 -2.63 0.44 21.62
C ARG A 361 -3.36 0.73 22.95
N GLN A 362 -3.24 -0.19 23.93
CA GLN A 362 -3.88 -0.24 25.26
C GLN A 362 -5.25 -0.92 25.35
N LEU A 363 -5.23 -2.25 25.57
CA LEU A 363 -5.97 -2.84 26.69
C LEU A 363 -5.20 -4.04 27.27
N ILE A 364 -4.07 -3.74 27.94
CA ILE A 364 -3.04 -4.67 28.44
C ILE A 364 -2.32 -5.38 27.25
N TRP A 365 -1.01 -5.26 26.98
CA TRP A 365 0.19 -5.32 27.85
C TRP A 365 1.35 -4.49 27.27
N TYR A 366 2.52 -4.50 27.91
CA TYR A 366 3.79 -4.03 27.32
C TYR A 366 4.77 -5.20 27.18
N ASN A 367 5.47 -5.28 26.04
CA ASN A 367 6.51 -6.28 25.72
C ASN A 367 6.04 -7.75 25.56
N ALA A 368 4.95 -7.97 24.82
CA ALA A 368 4.46 -9.30 24.45
C ALA A 368 5.36 -9.98 23.40
N ARG A 369 5.89 -11.18 23.67
CA ARG A 369 6.71 -11.98 22.73
C ARG A 369 6.49 -13.48 22.96
N ARG A 370 5.93 -14.17 21.96
CA ARG A 370 5.54 -15.60 22.00
C ARG A 370 4.39 -15.92 22.96
N ASP A 371 3.64 -14.89 23.33
CA ASP A 371 2.36 -15.04 24.03
C ASP A 371 1.34 -15.73 23.11
N THR A 372 0.42 -16.47 23.73
CA THR A 372 -0.66 -17.14 23.02
C THR A 372 -1.98 -16.54 23.46
N VAL A 373 -2.68 -15.92 22.52
CA VAL A 373 -4.01 -15.36 22.70
C VAL A 373 -5.04 -16.40 22.26
N GLY A 374 -6.01 -16.70 23.12
CA GLY A 374 -7.14 -17.58 22.85
C GLY A 374 -8.40 -16.77 22.57
N PHE A 375 -9.20 -17.23 21.62
CA PHE A 375 -10.36 -16.52 21.10
C PHE A 375 -11.58 -17.43 21.19
N LEU A 376 -12.44 -17.19 22.17
CA LEU A 376 -13.72 -17.89 22.31
C LEU A 376 -14.86 -17.03 21.74
N LEU A 377 -15.72 -17.64 20.94
CA LEU A 377 -17.00 -17.09 20.50
C LEU A 377 -18.12 -17.98 21.04
N ASP A 378 -19.05 -17.41 21.80
CA ASP A 378 -20.24 -18.09 22.31
C ASP A 378 -21.50 -17.37 21.79
N LEU A 379 -22.10 -17.95 20.76
CA LEU A 379 -23.30 -17.41 20.10
C LEU A 379 -24.59 -17.71 20.87
N ASN A 380 -24.55 -18.57 21.89
CA ASN A 380 -25.71 -18.88 22.73
C ASN A 380 -25.88 -17.79 23.80
N GLU A 381 -24.79 -17.46 24.49
CA GLU A 381 -24.74 -16.39 25.50
C GLU A 381 -24.42 -15.01 24.92
N LYS A 382 -24.24 -14.91 23.59
CA LYS A 382 -23.87 -13.70 22.84
C LYS A 382 -22.69 -12.98 23.50
N GLN A 383 -21.52 -13.59 23.42
CA GLN A 383 -20.28 -13.05 23.96
C GLN A 383 -19.05 -13.55 23.22
N MET A 384 -18.04 -12.69 23.15
CA MET A 384 -16.67 -13.04 22.81
C MET A 384 -15.83 -12.99 24.08
N ILE A 385 -14.91 -13.93 24.24
CA ILE A 385 -14.03 -13.98 25.42
C ILE A 385 -12.60 -14.24 24.95
N PHE A 386 -11.74 -13.27 25.23
CA PHE A 386 -10.31 -13.33 24.96
C PHE A 386 -9.57 -13.98 26.14
N PHE A 387 -8.49 -14.70 25.87
CA PHE A 387 -7.65 -15.36 26.87
C PHE A 387 -6.18 -15.03 26.59
N LEU A 388 -5.42 -14.52 27.56
CA LEU A 388 -3.97 -14.35 27.39
C LEU A 388 -3.19 -15.38 28.18
N ASN A 389 -2.49 -16.27 27.49
CA ASN A 389 -1.78 -17.42 28.07
C ASN A 389 -2.68 -18.25 29.01
N GLY A 390 -3.95 -18.43 28.64
CA GLY A 390 -4.97 -19.13 29.43
C GLY A 390 -5.68 -18.29 30.49
N ASN A 391 -5.25 -17.05 30.76
CA ASN A 391 -5.93 -16.16 31.69
C ASN A 391 -7.10 -15.48 30.98
N GLN A 392 -8.32 -15.72 31.45
CA GLN A 392 -9.54 -15.16 30.88
C GLN A 392 -9.61 -13.63 31.08
N LEU A 393 -9.96 -12.91 30.02
CA LEU A 393 -10.26 -11.46 30.04
C LEU A 393 -11.79 -11.22 30.13
N PRO A 394 -12.25 -9.98 30.40
CA PRO A 394 -13.67 -9.67 30.46
C PRO A 394 -14.41 -10.07 29.15
N PRO A 395 -15.64 -10.62 29.24
CA PRO A 395 -16.44 -10.92 28.05
C PRO A 395 -16.89 -9.64 27.33
N GLU A 396 -16.67 -9.57 26.02
CA GLU A 396 -17.17 -8.49 25.17
C GLU A 396 -18.51 -8.90 24.54
N LYS A 397 -19.44 -7.94 24.41
CA LYS A 397 -20.82 -8.13 23.93
C LYS A 397 -21.32 -7.07 22.94
N GLN A 398 -20.61 -5.96 22.73
CA GLN A 398 -21.08 -4.80 21.95
C GLN A 398 -21.47 -5.14 20.50
N VAL A 399 -20.63 -5.91 19.80
CA VAL A 399 -20.88 -6.39 18.42
C VAL A 399 -22.22 -7.14 18.25
N PHE A 400 -22.75 -7.74 19.33
CA PHE A 400 -24.04 -8.45 19.31
C PHE A 400 -25.27 -7.54 19.30
N SER A 401 -25.08 -6.22 19.27
CA SER A 401 -26.14 -5.25 18.95
C SER A 401 -26.41 -5.15 17.45
N SER A 402 -25.39 -5.39 16.61
CA SER A 402 -25.45 -5.21 15.16
C SER A 402 -25.48 -6.52 14.37
N THR A 403 -24.81 -7.57 14.87
CA THR A 403 -24.77 -8.89 14.20
C THR A 403 -24.79 -10.05 15.21
N VAL A 404 -25.27 -11.23 14.79
CA VAL A 404 -25.50 -12.40 15.67
C VAL A 404 -25.00 -13.73 15.11
N SER A 405 -24.44 -13.74 13.90
CA SER A 405 -23.98 -14.91 13.14
C SER A 405 -23.02 -14.45 12.03
N GLY A 406 -22.58 -15.34 11.14
CA GLY A 406 -21.73 -14.96 10.01
C GLY A 406 -20.27 -14.64 10.37
N PHE A 407 -19.78 -15.06 11.54
CA PHE A 407 -18.46 -14.68 12.05
C PHE A 407 -17.34 -15.54 11.48
N PHE A 408 -16.21 -14.91 11.19
CA PHE A 408 -14.94 -15.51 10.80
C PHE A 408 -13.88 -15.14 11.84
N ALA A 409 -12.93 -16.03 12.09
CA ALA A 409 -11.68 -15.64 12.75
C ALA A 409 -10.87 -14.77 11.77
N ALA A 410 -10.35 -13.64 12.26
CA ALA A 410 -9.80 -12.59 11.41
C ALA A 410 -8.66 -11.82 12.11
N ALA A 411 -7.79 -11.16 11.35
CA ALA A 411 -6.77 -10.26 11.89
C ALA A 411 -6.31 -9.16 10.91
N SER A 412 -5.90 -8.02 11.48
CA SER A 412 -5.33 -6.85 10.79
C SER A 412 -3.93 -6.55 11.34
N PHE A 413 -3.00 -6.23 10.46
CA PHE A 413 -1.55 -6.20 10.75
C PHE A 413 -0.91 -4.89 10.31
N MET A 414 -0.25 -4.20 11.24
CA MET A 414 0.67 -3.12 10.90
C MET A 414 1.99 -3.67 10.34
N SER A 415 2.80 -2.81 9.73
CA SER A 415 4.10 -3.17 9.16
C SER A 415 4.98 -4.06 10.05
N TYR A 416 5.60 -5.04 9.39
CA TYR A 416 6.47 -6.08 9.91
C TYR A 416 5.86 -7.06 10.94
N GLN A 417 4.56 -6.96 11.25
CA GLN A 417 3.92 -7.81 12.24
C GLN A 417 3.57 -9.21 11.71
N GLN A 418 3.65 -10.21 12.59
CA GLN A 418 3.47 -11.62 12.24
C GLN A 418 2.92 -12.44 13.41
N CYS A 419 2.03 -13.39 13.11
CA CYS A 419 1.54 -14.38 14.07
C CYS A 419 1.16 -15.73 13.42
N GLU A 420 1.09 -16.77 14.24
CA GLU A 420 0.66 -18.13 13.84
C GLU A 420 -0.71 -18.48 14.43
N PHE A 421 -1.68 -18.81 13.58
CA PHE A 421 -3.01 -19.26 13.94
C PHE A 421 -3.05 -20.77 14.21
N ASN A 422 -3.83 -21.17 15.20
CA ASN A 422 -4.21 -22.55 15.44
C ASN A 422 -5.73 -22.68 15.42
N PHE A 423 -6.25 -23.13 14.28
CA PHE A 423 -7.68 -23.41 14.07
C PHE A 423 -8.12 -24.79 14.62
N GLY A 424 -7.27 -25.47 15.39
CA GLY A 424 -7.47 -26.85 15.87
C GLY A 424 -6.66 -27.90 15.10
N ALA A 425 -5.82 -27.48 14.14
CA ALA A 425 -4.94 -28.38 13.39
C ALA A 425 -3.79 -28.98 14.24
N LYS A 426 -3.49 -28.34 15.38
CA LYS A 426 -2.58 -28.85 16.42
C LYS A 426 -3.21 -28.65 17.82
N PRO A 427 -2.82 -29.42 18.85
CA PRO A 427 -3.34 -29.24 20.20
C PRO A 427 -3.16 -27.81 20.71
N PHE A 428 -4.20 -27.25 21.31
CA PHE A 428 -4.15 -25.94 21.97
C PHE A 428 -3.19 -25.94 23.17
N LYS A 429 -2.52 -24.81 23.38
CA LYS A 429 -1.56 -24.60 24.47
C LYS A 429 -2.25 -24.26 25.80
N TYR A 430 -3.38 -23.55 25.72
CA TYR A 430 -4.19 -23.09 26.86
C TYR A 430 -5.70 -23.20 26.58
N PRO A 431 -6.24 -24.41 26.30
CA PRO A 431 -7.67 -24.57 26.03
C PRO A 431 -8.53 -24.17 27.24
N PRO A 432 -9.66 -23.46 27.05
CA PRO A 432 -10.55 -23.07 28.14
C PRO A 432 -11.32 -24.26 28.71
N SER A 433 -11.85 -24.10 29.92
CA SER A 433 -12.65 -25.13 30.62
C SER A 433 -14.06 -25.34 30.05
N THR A 434 -14.56 -24.37 29.27
CA THR A 434 -15.86 -24.45 28.58
C THR A 434 -15.78 -25.46 27.43
N LYS A 435 -16.90 -26.08 27.04
CA LYS A 435 -16.95 -26.90 25.83
C LYS A 435 -17.03 -26.00 24.59
N PHE A 436 -16.23 -26.32 23.57
CA PHE A 436 -16.17 -25.60 22.30
C PHE A 436 -15.98 -26.57 21.13
N SER A 437 -16.34 -26.11 19.93
CA SER A 437 -15.95 -26.69 18.65
C SER A 437 -14.64 -26.06 18.15
N THR A 438 -13.87 -26.80 17.34
CA THR A 438 -12.72 -26.25 16.61
C THR A 438 -13.06 -26.13 15.12
N PHE A 439 -12.50 -25.13 14.46
CA PHE A 439 -12.66 -24.95 13.01
C PHE A 439 -12.16 -26.20 12.26
N ASN A 440 -11.01 -26.76 12.66
CA ASN A 440 -10.38 -27.87 11.95
C ASN A 440 -11.14 -29.21 12.07
N ASP A 441 -12.06 -29.35 13.03
CA ASP A 441 -12.93 -30.53 13.16
C ASP A 441 -14.17 -30.48 12.25
N TYR A 442 -14.66 -29.28 11.93
CA TYR A 442 -15.94 -29.07 11.24
C TYR A 442 -15.80 -28.50 9.82
N ALA A 443 -14.73 -27.75 9.53
CA ALA A 443 -14.47 -27.18 8.22
C ALA A 443 -14.07 -28.25 7.20
N PHE A 444 -14.16 -27.87 5.92
CA PHE A 444 -13.66 -28.65 4.80
C PHE A 444 -13.11 -27.70 3.74
N LEU A 445 -12.01 -28.11 3.10
CA LEU A 445 -11.40 -27.44 1.96
C LEU A 445 -10.97 -28.51 0.95
N ARG A 446 -11.28 -28.27 -0.32
CA ARG A 446 -10.79 -29.02 -1.49
C ARG A 446 -9.27 -28.87 -1.63
N ALA A 447 -8.65 -29.61 -2.53
CA ALA A 447 -7.20 -29.51 -2.72
C ALA A 447 -6.81 -28.14 -3.31
N GLU A 448 -7.63 -27.65 -4.23
CA GLU A 448 -7.54 -26.35 -4.91
C GLU A 448 -7.65 -25.19 -3.91
N GLU A 449 -8.64 -25.24 -3.01
CA GLU A 449 -8.95 -24.21 -2.00
C GLU A 449 -7.87 -24.06 -0.91
N LYS A 450 -6.86 -24.94 -0.92
CA LYS A 450 -5.70 -24.89 -0.02
C LYS A 450 -4.44 -24.31 -0.68
N ILE A 451 -4.47 -24.00 -1.99
CA ILE A 451 -3.28 -23.56 -2.73
C ILE A 451 -3.11 -22.04 -2.61
N ILE A 452 -2.23 -21.63 -1.69
CA ILE A 452 -1.82 -20.23 -1.56
C ILE A 452 -0.72 -19.95 -2.59
N LEU A 453 -1.11 -19.33 -3.70
CA LEU A 453 -0.24 -18.99 -4.82
C LEU A 453 0.60 -17.72 -4.52
N PRO A 454 1.89 -17.67 -4.94
CA PRO A 454 2.65 -16.42 -4.99
C PRO A 454 1.96 -15.38 -5.88
N ARG A 455 2.01 -14.08 -5.51
CA ARG A 455 1.34 -12.98 -6.23
C ARG A 455 1.54 -13.04 -7.75
N HIS A 456 2.78 -13.20 -8.22
CA HIS A 456 3.08 -13.30 -9.66
C HIS A 456 2.40 -14.50 -10.36
N ARG A 457 2.19 -15.63 -9.66
CA ARG A 457 1.43 -16.78 -10.20
C ARG A 457 -0.08 -16.56 -10.15
N ARG A 458 -0.59 -15.89 -9.11
CA ARG A 458 -2.01 -15.50 -9.03
C ARG A 458 -2.36 -14.55 -10.19
N LEU A 459 -1.54 -13.52 -10.41
CA LEU A 459 -1.71 -12.58 -11.53
C LEU A 459 -1.58 -13.27 -12.90
N ALA A 460 -0.55 -14.08 -13.12
CA ALA A 460 -0.37 -14.80 -14.38
C ALA A 460 -1.49 -15.81 -14.69
N LEU A 461 -2.18 -16.35 -13.67
CA LEU A 461 -3.37 -17.19 -13.86
C LEU A 461 -4.63 -16.36 -14.08
N LEU A 462 -4.80 -15.22 -13.40
CA LEU A 462 -5.90 -14.29 -13.67
C LEU A 462 -5.88 -13.78 -15.11
N LYS A 463 -4.70 -13.42 -15.64
CA LYS A 463 -4.50 -13.09 -17.07
C LYS A 463 -4.83 -14.22 -18.05
N GLN A 464 -5.01 -15.46 -17.58
CA GLN A 464 -5.42 -16.61 -18.39
C GLN A 464 -6.93 -16.93 -18.26
N VAL A 465 -7.67 -16.26 -17.38
CA VAL A 465 -9.12 -16.40 -17.25
C VAL A 465 -9.79 -15.53 -18.30
N SER A 466 -10.12 -16.11 -19.45
CA SER A 466 -10.98 -15.45 -20.43
C SER A 466 -12.43 -15.40 -19.92
N ILE A 467 -12.76 -14.32 -19.21
CA ILE A 467 -14.15 -13.95 -18.91
C ILE A 467 -14.88 -13.83 -20.25
N ARG A 468 -15.99 -14.56 -20.41
CA ARG A 468 -16.79 -14.48 -21.64
C ARG A 468 -17.53 -13.14 -21.63
N GLU A 469 -17.64 -12.50 -22.78
CA GLU A 469 -18.29 -11.18 -22.97
C GLU A 469 -19.70 -11.07 -22.36
N ASN A 470 -20.39 -12.21 -22.19
CA ASN A 470 -21.75 -12.31 -21.66
C ASN A 470 -21.83 -12.74 -20.18
N CYS A 471 -20.71 -12.90 -19.48
CA CYS A 471 -20.71 -13.30 -18.06
C CYS A 471 -21.28 -12.20 -17.15
N CYS A 472 -21.92 -12.60 -16.06
CA CYS A 472 -22.40 -11.70 -15.01
C CYS A 472 -21.24 -11.01 -14.29
N SER A 473 -21.22 -9.68 -14.26
CA SER A 473 -20.15 -8.89 -13.62
C SER A 473 -20.05 -9.03 -12.09
N LEU A 474 -20.99 -9.74 -11.45
CA LEU A 474 -20.98 -9.98 -10.00
C LEU A 474 -20.46 -11.37 -9.60
N CYS A 475 -20.45 -12.35 -10.52
CA CYS A 475 -19.95 -13.71 -10.24
C CYS A 475 -18.98 -14.27 -11.28
N CYS A 476 -18.87 -13.65 -12.46
CA CYS A 476 -18.04 -14.01 -13.62
C CYS A 476 -18.26 -15.42 -14.22
N ASP A 477 -19.12 -16.25 -13.61
CA ASP A 477 -19.27 -17.68 -13.91
C ASP A 477 -20.45 -17.96 -14.88
N GLU A 478 -21.62 -17.41 -14.57
CA GLU A 478 -22.86 -17.58 -15.34
C GLU A 478 -23.15 -16.40 -16.28
N VAL A 479 -24.01 -16.62 -17.27
CA VAL A 479 -24.48 -15.55 -18.19
C VAL A 479 -25.28 -14.50 -17.42
N ALA A 480 -25.06 -13.22 -17.72
CA ALA A 480 -25.78 -12.11 -17.11
C ALA A 480 -27.30 -12.17 -17.39
N ASP A 481 -28.08 -12.60 -16.40
CA ASP A 481 -29.55 -12.67 -16.44
C ASP A 481 -30.22 -11.35 -16.00
N THR A 482 -29.49 -10.51 -15.28
CA THR A 482 -29.97 -9.33 -14.58
C THR A 482 -29.18 -8.09 -15.01
N GLN A 483 -29.88 -7.12 -15.63
CA GLN A 483 -29.28 -5.83 -15.99
C GLN A 483 -29.31 -4.87 -14.80
N LEU A 484 -28.15 -4.61 -14.20
CA LEU A 484 -27.97 -3.47 -13.30
C LEU A 484 -28.23 -2.18 -14.07
N LYS A 485 -29.08 -1.30 -13.53
CA LYS A 485 -29.29 0.06 -14.04
C LYS A 485 -28.58 1.03 -13.09
N PRO A 486 -27.94 2.10 -13.60
CA PRO A 486 -27.24 3.05 -12.76
C PRO A 486 -28.21 3.63 -11.73
N CYS A 487 -27.78 3.68 -10.46
CA CYS A 487 -28.64 4.03 -9.33
C CYS A 487 -29.02 5.52 -9.28
N GLY A 488 -28.42 6.36 -10.13
CA GLY A 488 -28.64 7.81 -10.16
C GLY A 488 -27.91 8.58 -9.05
N HIS A 489 -27.15 7.88 -8.21
CA HIS A 489 -26.26 8.46 -7.21
C HIS A 489 -24.82 8.43 -7.75
N SER A 490 -24.05 9.49 -7.48
CA SER A 490 -22.86 9.81 -8.25
C SER A 490 -21.62 8.99 -7.88
N SER A 491 -21.27 8.06 -8.76
CA SER A 491 -20.10 8.30 -9.63
C SER A 491 -20.60 8.73 -11.02
N SER A 492 -19.78 9.43 -11.79
CA SER A 492 -20.08 9.87 -13.14
C SER A 492 -19.84 8.74 -14.15
N ALA A 493 -20.53 8.78 -15.30
CA ALA A 493 -20.30 7.79 -16.37
C ALA A 493 -18.88 7.86 -16.95
N SER A 494 -18.24 9.04 -16.87
CA SER A 494 -16.84 9.26 -17.26
C SER A 494 -15.84 8.67 -16.26
N ASP A 495 -16.20 8.51 -14.98
CA ASP A 495 -15.30 7.95 -13.96
C ASP A 495 -15.12 6.45 -14.24
N ALA A 496 -16.23 5.72 -14.43
CA ALA A 496 -16.20 4.30 -14.79
C ALA A 496 -15.62 4.01 -16.18
N GLU A 497 -15.67 4.99 -17.10
CA GLU A 497 -14.97 4.92 -18.39
C GLU A 497 -13.45 5.11 -18.19
N PHE A 498 -13.04 6.05 -17.34
CA PHE A 498 -11.64 6.30 -16.98
C PHE A 498 -10.97 5.11 -16.29
N ASP A 499 -11.62 4.54 -15.26
CA ASP A 499 -11.15 3.34 -14.54
C ASP A 499 -10.89 2.17 -15.49
N ALA A 500 -11.77 1.97 -16.48
CA ALA A 500 -11.61 0.93 -17.49
C ALA A 500 -10.38 1.16 -18.39
N VAL A 501 -10.09 2.41 -18.78
CA VAL A 501 -8.86 2.71 -19.56
C VAL A 501 -7.60 2.48 -18.71
N VAL A 502 -7.62 2.82 -17.42
CA VAL A 502 -6.49 2.56 -16.50
C VAL A 502 -6.22 1.06 -16.39
N GLY A 503 -7.25 0.24 -16.17
CA GLY A 503 -7.09 -1.21 -16.14
C GLY A 503 -6.57 -1.81 -17.45
N TYR A 504 -6.96 -1.27 -18.61
CA TYR A 504 -6.38 -1.70 -19.89
C TYR A 504 -4.91 -1.25 -20.06
N LEU A 505 -4.52 -0.08 -19.54
CA LEU A 505 -3.13 0.38 -19.53
C LEU A 505 -2.24 -0.51 -18.66
N GLU A 506 -2.70 -0.91 -17.48
CA GLU A 506 -2.03 -1.92 -16.63
C GLU A 506 -1.77 -3.21 -17.42
N ASP A 507 -2.80 -3.72 -18.10
CA ASP A 507 -2.71 -4.98 -18.83
C ASP A 507 -1.69 -4.91 -19.97
N ILE A 508 -1.69 -3.81 -20.73
CA ILE A 508 -0.79 -3.56 -21.87
C ILE A 508 0.68 -3.46 -21.42
N ILE A 509 0.97 -2.70 -20.35
CA ILE A 509 2.35 -2.51 -19.89
C ILE A 509 2.91 -3.80 -19.27
N MET A 510 2.03 -4.58 -18.64
CA MET A 510 2.33 -5.89 -18.05
C MET A 510 2.14 -7.06 -19.04
N ASP A 511 2.23 -6.81 -20.35
CA ASP A 511 2.20 -7.83 -21.40
C ASP A 511 3.62 -8.30 -21.79
N ASP A 512 3.80 -9.60 -22.02
CA ASP A 512 5.05 -10.17 -22.53
C ASP A 512 5.44 -9.56 -23.89
N GLU A 513 4.48 -9.16 -24.72
CA GLU A 513 4.73 -8.45 -25.98
C GLU A 513 5.31 -7.05 -25.77
N PHE A 514 4.77 -6.26 -24.83
CA PHE A 514 5.31 -4.93 -24.51
C PHE A 514 6.71 -5.03 -23.91
N GLN A 515 6.91 -5.99 -23.00
CA GLN A 515 8.23 -6.28 -22.45
C GLN A 515 9.20 -6.78 -23.54
N LEU A 516 8.73 -7.50 -24.56
CA LEU A 516 9.55 -7.89 -25.72
C LEU A 516 9.85 -6.70 -26.64
N LEU A 517 8.90 -5.79 -26.86
CA LEU A 517 9.06 -4.54 -27.61
C LEU A 517 10.18 -3.68 -27.01
N GLN A 518 10.14 -3.46 -25.69
CA GLN A 518 11.17 -2.73 -24.96
C GLN A 518 12.54 -3.43 -25.04
N ARG A 519 12.60 -4.75 -24.80
CA ARG A 519 13.85 -5.53 -24.89
C ARG A 519 14.47 -5.48 -26.29
N ASN A 520 13.68 -5.61 -27.35
CA ASN A 520 14.15 -5.48 -28.73
C ASN A 520 14.71 -4.09 -29.03
N PHE A 521 14.08 -3.04 -28.49
CA PHE A 521 14.59 -1.67 -28.62
C PHE A 521 15.89 -1.45 -27.84
N MET A 522 16.01 -2.04 -26.64
CA MET A 522 17.23 -1.96 -25.85
C MET A 522 18.41 -2.71 -26.50
N ASP A 523 18.19 -3.93 -27.00
CA ASP A 523 19.19 -4.71 -27.74
C ASP A 523 19.74 -3.98 -28.98
N LYS A 524 18.94 -3.10 -29.60
CA LYS A 524 19.32 -2.27 -30.75
C LYS A 524 20.30 -1.15 -30.39
N TYR A 525 20.26 -0.61 -29.18
CA TYR A 525 20.90 0.67 -28.84
C TYR A 525 21.78 0.70 -27.58
N TYR A 526 21.81 -0.34 -26.74
CA TYR A 526 22.50 -0.30 -25.43
C TYR A 526 23.99 0.05 -25.46
N GLN A 527 24.69 -0.21 -26.57
CA GLN A 527 26.12 0.11 -26.71
C GLN A 527 26.38 1.62 -26.84
N GLU A 528 25.39 2.42 -27.24
CA GLU A 528 25.52 3.87 -27.34
C GLU A 528 25.54 4.54 -25.95
N PHE A 529 24.88 3.96 -24.95
CA PHE A 529 24.69 4.59 -23.64
C PHE A 529 25.90 4.40 -22.71
N GLU A 530 26.33 5.49 -22.10
CA GLU A 530 27.50 5.59 -21.20
C GLU A 530 27.12 6.32 -19.89
N ASP A 531 27.62 5.81 -18.78
CA ASP A 531 27.38 6.31 -17.42
C ASP A 531 28.29 7.52 -17.15
N THR A 532 27.94 8.64 -17.77
CA THR A 532 28.60 9.95 -17.68
C THR A 532 27.55 11.06 -17.56
N GLU A 533 27.87 12.16 -16.88
CA GLU A 533 26.98 13.33 -16.79
C GLU A 533 26.68 13.95 -18.17
N GLU A 534 27.67 14.01 -19.06
CA GLU A 534 27.49 14.54 -20.41
C GLU A 534 26.66 13.58 -21.29
N ASN A 535 25.47 14.05 -21.70
CA ASN A 535 24.59 13.31 -22.59
C ASN A 535 25.06 13.42 -24.06
N LYS A 536 25.28 12.29 -24.73
CA LYS A 536 25.61 12.25 -26.16
C LYS A 536 24.44 12.81 -26.98
N LEU A 537 24.75 13.55 -28.04
CA LEU A 537 23.76 14.12 -28.98
C LEU A 537 22.86 13.07 -29.65
N ILE A 538 23.26 11.78 -29.65
CA ILE A 538 22.49 10.67 -30.21
C ILE A 538 21.35 10.20 -29.27
N TYR A 539 21.42 10.49 -27.97
CA TYR A 539 20.40 10.03 -27.01
C TYR A 539 19.03 10.67 -27.28
N THR A 540 18.97 11.94 -27.67
CA THR A 540 17.68 12.61 -27.98
C THR A 540 16.99 12.02 -29.21
N PRO A 541 17.66 11.75 -30.36
CA PRO A 541 17.09 10.93 -31.43
C PRO A 541 16.56 9.56 -30.97
N ILE A 542 17.34 8.79 -30.20
CA ILE A 542 16.93 7.44 -29.75
C ILE A 542 15.73 7.53 -28.79
N PHE A 543 15.70 8.50 -27.88
CA PHE A 543 14.58 8.74 -26.97
C PHE A 543 13.28 9.10 -27.71
N ASN A 544 13.37 9.93 -28.75
CA ASN A 544 12.20 10.25 -29.59
C ASN A 544 11.70 9.02 -30.38
N GLU A 545 12.60 8.12 -30.79
CA GLU A 545 12.24 6.84 -31.42
C GLU A 545 11.54 5.92 -30.40
N TYR A 546 12.04 5.82 -29.17
CA TYR A 546 11.44 5.04 -28.09
C TYR A 546 10.04 5.53 -27.71
N ILE A 547 9.89 6.83 -27.46
CA ILE A 547 8.57 7.42 -27.15
C ILE A 547 7.60 7.10 -28.30
N SER A 548 7.99 7.34 -29.55
CA SER A 548 7.11 7.10 -30.71
C SER A 548 6.78 5.60 -30.91
N LEU A 549 7.59 4.69 -30.38
CA LEU A 549 7.33 3.24 -30.40
C LEU A 549 6.34 2.82 -29.30
N VAL A 550 6.52 3.34 -28.08
CA VAL A 550 5.66 3.08 -26.91
C VAL A 550 4.29 3.75 -27.09
N GLU A 551 4.26 5.03 -27.47
CA GLU A 551 3.07 5.83 -27.80
C GLU A 551 2.17 5.10 -28.81
N LYS A 552 2.76 4.63 -29.92
CA LYS A 552 2.06 3.91 -30.97
C LYS A 552 1.52 2.55 -30.52
N TYR A 553 2.30 1.76 -29.78
CA TYR A 553 1.86 0.43 -29.32
C TYR A 553 0.71 0.55 -28.32
N ILE A 554 0.78 1.51 -27.38
CA ILE A 554 -0.30 1.77 -26.42
C ILE A 554 -1.56 2.27 -27.14
N GLU A 555 -1.43 3.21 -28.10
CA GLU A 555 -2.57 3.69 -28.89
C GLU A 555 -3.25 2.56 -29.69
N GLU A 556 -2.48 1.72 -30.39
CA GLU A 556 -3.01 0.58 -31.14
C GLU A 556 -3.70 -0.44 -30.21
N GLN A 557 -3.09 -0.80 -29.09
CA GLN A 557 -3.67 -1.75 -28.13
C GLN A 557 -4.92 -1.22 -27.41
N LEU A 558 -5.02 0.09 -27.15
CA LEU A 558 -6.23 0.71 -26.61
C LEU A 558 -7.35 0.82 -27.66
N LEU A 559 -7.02 1.15 -28.92
CA LEU A 559 -8.00 1.19 -30.02
C LEU A 559 -8.59 -0.19 -30.34
N GLU A 560 -7.82 -1.27 -30.17
CA GLU A 560 -8.32 -2.65 -30.29
C GLU A 560 -9.27 -3.05 -29.14
N ARG A 561 -9.05 -2.53 -27.93
CA ARG A 561 -9.87 -2.84 -26.73
C ARG A 561 -11.10 -1.95 -26.60
N ILE A 562 -11.03 -0.69 -27.07
CA ILE A 562 -12.04 0.35 -26.83
C ILE A 562 -12.48 0.99 -28.15
N PRO A 563 -13.60 0.54 -28.75
CA PRO A 563 -14.07 1.05 -30.05
C PRO A 563 -14.42 2.54 -30.02
N GLY A 564 -13.65 3.35 -30.74
CA GLY A 564 -13.85 4.81 -30.83
C GLY A 564 -13.10 5.62 -29.79
N PHE A 565 -12.18 5.00 -29.04
CA PHE A 565 -11.30 5.67 -28.08
C PHE A 565 -10.52 6.85 -28.69
N ASN A 566 -10.26 7.86 -27.86
CA ASN A 566 -9.56 9.07 -28.27
C ASN A 566 -8.48 9.45 -27.24
N MET A 567 -7.21 9.22 -27.61
CA MET A 567 -6.07 9.40 -26.70
C MET A 567 -5.89 10.85 -26.24
N ALA A 568 -6.28 11.85 -27.04
CA ALA A 568 -6.21 13.26 -26.66
C ALA A 568 -7.28 13.65 -25.63
N ALA A 569 -8.49 13.09 -25.75
CA ALA A 569 -9.54 13.24 -24.75
C ALA A 569 -9.15 12.55 -23.43
N PHE A 570 -8.73 11.27 -23.48
CA PHE A 570 -8.27 10.53 -22.31
C PHE A 570 -7.10 11.24 -21.58
N THR A 571 -6.12 11.77 -22.33
CA THR A 571 -5.01 12.55 -21.73
C THR A 571 -5.49 13.78 -20.96
N THR A 572 -6.63 14.36 -21.35
CA THR A 572 -7.22 15.50 -20.63
C THR A 572 -7.88 15.01 -19.33
N THR A 573 -8.60 13.89 -19.37
CA THR A 573 -9.17 13.23 -18.17
C THR A 573 -8.08 12.83 -17.16
N LEU A 574 -6.99 12.23 -17.63
CA LEU A 574 -5.83 11.81 -16.81
C LEU A 574 -5.19 12.97 -16.01
N GLN A 575 -5.35 14.22 -16.45
CA GLN A 575 -4.87 15.41 -15.71
C GLN A 575 -5.83 15.87 -14.61
N HIS A 576 -7.10 15.48 -14.67
CA HIS A 576 -8.11 15.79 -13.65
C HIS A 576 -8.16 14.73 -12.54
N HIS A 577 -7.96 13.45 -12.88
CA HIS A 577 -7.96 12.32 -11.93
C HIS A 577 -6.54 11.94 -11.44
N LYS A 578 -5.59 12.87 -11.51
CA LYS A 578 -4.15 12.67 -11.21
C LYS A 578 -3.86 12.21 -9.78
N ASP A 579 -4.80 12.43 -8.86
CA ASP A 579 -4.70 12.07 -7.44
C ASP A 579 -5.64 10.90 -7.06
N GLU A 580 -6.28 10.27 -8.05
CA GLU A 580 -7.21 9.13 -7.91
C GLU A 580 -6.69 7.84 -8.55
N VAL A 581 -5.79 7.93 -9.56
CA VAL A 581 -5.08 6.77 -10.12
C VAL A 581 -4.12 6.18 -9.10
N ALA A 582 -4.08 4.85 -8.98
CA ALA A 582 -3.08 4.15 -8.17
C ALA A 582 -1.65 4.50 -8.63
N GLY A 583 -0.86 5.09 -7.71
CA GLY A 583 0.36 5.84 -8.03
C GLY A 583 1.36 5.08 -8.89
N ASP A 584 1.59 3.80 -8.59
CA ASP A 584 2.49 2.88 -9.30
C ASP A 584 2.34 2.95 -10.83
N ILE A 585 1.11 3.06 -11.35
CA ILE A 585 0.81 3.01 -12.78
C ILE A 585 1.00 4.38 -13.43
N PHE A 586 0.59 5.45 -12.73
CA PHE A 586 0.80 6.82 -13.19
C PHE A 586 2.30 7.15 -13.26
N ASP A 587 3.06 6.78 -12.24
CA ASP A 587 4.51 6.95 -12.21
C ASP A 587 5.21 6.05 -13.24
N MET A 588 4.76 4.80 -13.43
CA MET A 588 5.27 3.93 -14.49
C MET A 588 5.06 4.53 -15.89
N LEU A 589 3.88 5.06 -16.19
CA LEU A 589 3.59 5.80 -17.43
C LEU A 589 4.47 7.06 -17.57
N LEU A 590 4.75 7.75 -16.46
CA LEU A 590 5.64 8.91 -16.44
C LEU A 590 7.06 8.53 -16.86
N THR A 591 7.60 7.40 -16.38
CA THR A 591 8.97 6.95 -16.69
C THR A 591 9.25 6.80 -18.19
N PHE A 592 8.26 6.37 -19.00
CA PHE A 592 8.43 6.24 -20.45
C PHE A 592 8.68 7.57 -21.17
N THR A 593 8.40 8.70 -20.50
CA THR A 593 8.60 10.06 -21.01
C THR A 593 9.59 10.89 -20.18
N ASP A 594 10.24 10.29 -19.18
CA ASP A 594 11.41 10.88 -18.52
C ASP A 594 12.70 10.41 -19.19
N PHE A 595 13.48 11.36 -19.70
CA PHE A 595 14.78 11.11 -20.32
C PHE A 595 15.82 10.51 -19.35
N LEU A 596 15.72 10.82 -18.05
CA LEU A 596 16.64 10.29 -17.03
C LEU A 596 16.33 8.82 -16.74
N ALA A 597 15.06 8.47 -16.48
CA ALA A 597 14.64 7.09 -16.30
C ALA A 597 14.97 6.23 -17.53
N PHE A 598 14.69 6.76 -18.73
CA PHE A 598 15.05 6.15 -20.01
C PHE A 598 16.57 5.93 -20.17
N LYS A 599 17.40 6.88 -19.76
CA LYS A 599 18.87 6.76 -19.82
C LYS A 599 19.36 5.67 -18.88
N GLU A 600 18.93 5.69 -17.62
CA GLU A 600 19.36 4.69 -16.62
C GLU A 600 18.95 3.28 -17.07
N MET A 601 17.69 3.06 -17.46
CA MET A 601 17.19 1.78 -18.04
C MET A 601 18.13 1.20 -19.12
N PHE A 602 18.69 2.06 -19.97
CA PHE A 602 19.65 1.67 -21.00
C PHE A 602 21.05 1.33 -20.48
N LEU A 603 21.53 2.02 -19.43
CA LEU A 603 22.78 1.70 -18.73
C LEU A 603 22.67 0.39 -17.95
N ASP A 604 21.49 0.12 -17.38
CA ASP A 604 21.19 -1.07 -16.61
C ASP A 604 21.13 -2.32 -17.50
N TYR A 605 20.40 -2.22 -18.61
CA TYR A 605 20.37 -3.27 -19.63
C TYR A 605 21.76 -3.56 -20.20
N ARG A 606 22.59 -2.52 -20.37
CA ARG A 606 24.01 -2.66 -20.73
C ARG A 606 24.81 -3.38 -19.64
N ALA A 607 24.62 -3.03 -18.36
CA ALA A 607 25.29 -3.66 -17.24
C ALA A 607 24.92 -5.15 -17.08
N GLU A 608 23.67 -5.52 -17.36
CA GLU A 608 23.22 -6.91 -17.44
C GLU A 608 23.91 -7.65 -18.60
N LYS A 609 23.81 -7.12 -19.84
CA LYS A 609 24.38 -7.73 -21.05
C LYS A 609 25.90 -7.87 -21.02
N GLU A 610 26.61 -6.96 -20.35
CA GLU A 610 28.05 -7.03 -20.14
C GLU A 610 28.47 -7.84 -18.90
N GLY A 611 27.52 -8.43 -18.16
CA GLY A 611 27.81 -9.28 -16.99
C GLY A 611 28.36 -8.52 -15.77
N ARG A 612 28.01 -7.24 -15.64
CA ARG A 612 28.41 -6.35 -14.52
C ARG A 612 27.39 -6.32 -13.37
N GLY A 613 26.15 -6.75 -13.60
CA GLY A 613 25.11 -6.85 -12.56
C GLY A 613 25.41 -7.91 -11.49
N LEU A 614 24.86 -7.74 -10.28
CA LEU A 614 25.07 -8.68 -9.17
C LEU A 614 24.22 -9.95 -9.31
N ASP A 615 24.83 -11.07 -9.71
CA ASP A 615 24.19 -12.40 -9.60
C ASP A 615 24.08 -12.86 -8.14
N LEU A 616 22.90 -12.67 -7.53
CA LEU A 616 22.59 -13.23 -6.21
C LEU A 616 22.16 -14.71 -6.24
N SER A 617 21.91 -15.29 -7.43
CA SER A 617 21.32 -16.64 -7.55
C SER A 617 22.24 -17.75 -7.02
N SER A 618 23.53 -17.46 -6.93
CA SER A 618 24.57 -18.31 -6.34
C SER A 618 24.79 -18.06 -4.83
N GLY A 619 24.48 -16.87 -4.32
CA GLY A 619 24.77 -16.44 -2.95
C GLY A 619 23.68 -16.72 -1.92
N LEU A 620 22.39 -16.65 -2.30
CA LEU A 620 21.25 -16.75 -1.37
C LEU A 620 20.25 -17.84 -1.75
N VAL A 621 20.02 -18.79 -0.84
CA VAL A 621 18.97 -19.82 -0.96
C VAL A 621 18.25 -19.99 0.37
N VAL A 622 17.18 -19.22 0.58
CA VAL A 622 16.26 -19.42 1.71
C VAL A 622 15.55 -20.77 1.54
N THR A 623 15.81 -21.67 2.47
CA THR A 623 15.18 -23.00 2.61
C THR A 623 14.44 -23.09 3.95
N SER A 624 13.28 -23.76 3.96
CA SER A 624 12.51 -23.93 5.20
C SER A 624 13.17 -24.96 6.12
N LEU A 625 13.27 -24.65 7.41
CA LEU A 625 13.77 -25.55 8.46
C LEU A 625 12.75 -26.60 8.91
N CYS A 626 11.86 -27.04 8.02
CA CYS A 626 11.08 -28.26 8.20
C CYS A 626 12.02 -29.46 8.35
N LYS A 627 12.21 -29.93 9.58
CA LYS A 627 12.88 -31.21 9.87
C LYS A 627 12.01 -32.36 9.32
N SER A 628 12.23 -32.73 8.07
CA SER A 628 11.67 -33.96 7.52
C SER A 628 12.15 -35.14 8.36
N SER A 629 11.21 -35.86 8.97
CA SER A 629 11.50 -37.10 9.67
C SER A 629 12.01 -38.12 8.64
N SER A 630 13.31 -38.43 8.70
CA SER A 630 14.01 -39.22 7.69
C SER A 630 13.57 -40.68 7.69
N LEU A 631 12.48 -40.98 6.98
CA LEU A 631 12.15 -42.34 6.56
C LEU A 631 13.15 -42.78 5.47
N PRO A 632 13.84 -43.92 5.60
CA PRO A 632 14.80 -44.38 4.59
C PRO A 632 14.11 -44.65 3.26
N ALA A 633 14.68 -44.12 2.17
CA ALA A 633 14.18 -44.39 0.82
C ALA A 633 14.30 -45.88 0.47
N SER A 634 13.16 -46.55 0.29
CA SER A 634 13.11 -47.95 -0.16
C SER A 634 13.52 -48.04 -1.63
N GLN A 635 14.61 -48.76 -1.91
CA GLN A 635 15.11 -49.01 -3.27
C GLN A 635 14.18 -49.95 -4.06
N ASN A 636 13.12 -49.41 -4.64
CA ASN A 636 12.37 -50.13 -5.68
C ASN A 636 13.07 -49.99 -7.04
N ASN A 637 14.03 -50.89 -7.27
CA ASN A 637 14.50 -51.20 -8.60
C ASN A 637 13.33 -51.70 -9.45
N LEU A 638 13.09 -51.10 -10.61
CA LEU A 638 12.48 -51.80 -11.74
C LEU A 638 13.10 -51.31 -13.06
N ARG A 639 13.39 -52.27 -13.93
CA ARG A 639 13.87 -52.08 -15.30
C ARG A 639 12.65 -51.73 -16.19
N HIS A 640 12.79 -51.10 -17.35
CA HIS A 640 13.84 -51.36 -18.34
C HIS A 640 14.22 -50.16 -19.21
#